data_AF-A0AA91PZJ4-F1
#
_entry.id   AF-A0AA91PZJ4-F1
#
_cell.length_a   1.000
_cell.length_b   1.000
_cell.length_c   1.000
_cell.angle_alpha   90.00
_cell.angle_beta   90.00
_cell.angle_gamma   90.00
#
_symmetry.space_group_name_H-M   'P 1'
#
loop_
_entity.id
_entity.type
_entity.pdbx_description
1 polymer ?
#
loop_
_entity_poly.entity_id
_entity_poly.type
_entity_poly.pdbx_seq_one_letter_code
_entity_poly.pdbx_strand_id
1 'polypeptide(L)'
;MIARSPGQVRDILDQLSADGSHATRTISELAEIASSEGLSRDNFNSLIDLVFDHTLGATQRLNLIRSCLVPKQDFLLDPSLINRIVSAVGTPEIYYKNGKQHKSKRLPIASQQALLEWLICALHLFGTAVFRHLRRSLPLLFGLLSYEFSRPYLSVLIVVAVHETEPFVGSKHSPIRSWHVHLVADLADKFPFDSSLQMLLAFFRKHIPGLDYATLFKDRQLVRLEQNFDMLNYPNPDIRRLLEWKPDEDNLVSAQMKQVELHLKRVFARFEQQSAKKKKVGSEPDNFDALEWSSSSVSIATVDSLRSLVSNFENITMSSITSVLSVSSLPNEHLRCMFLALSLIDQESDNHRIKKLEYAIKYHVLSDKPQKSHLALSQLANFAHYGGLKSLSAPLLEYSRHIAQSPNEYVVSVQIQLLELLPPTRNIIDAFSSTITNLDAVQESVSKSKASLLARQFFIKLARCIFKWNVLYSTSDLCSEFPVMVVDILSQVFAFVQKRWMSFQLGAQFAFLDIFTALKSVDAEDIRTWQKASALIPPPVLMYQLLVSTNPYVLSESLGYLAFLKKVTFEDESALQLRNSYVVDAINFLWKEAAFNKEAETLNWGMMLDSGFIEKISAHNYFGYSDQIRLRTVGGLVQNPSLAYMCAELVWMLEDQQQDINIRHPGPLAEETVKQLHQDEEVTWLPLSYHDIRVTLLNNLDRRGFHGMCDLLFSSLKSLAGRRGR
;
A
#
# COMPACT_ATOMS: atom_id res chain seq x y z
N MET A 1 40.96 -10.50 24.79
CA MET A 1 40.76 -11.97 24.72
C MET A 1 41.85 -12.54 23.85
N ILE A 2 42.62 -13.49 24.37
CA ILE A 2 43.82 -14.03 23.73
C ILE A 2 43.38 -14.92 22.56
N ALA A 3 43.69 -14.52 21.33
CA ALA A 3 43.48 -15.33 20.13
C ALA A 3 44.26 -16.65 20.27
N ARG A 4 43.56 -17.78 20.35
CA ARG A 4 44.15 -19.11 20.41
C ARG A 4 44.34 -19.64 18.98
N SER A 5 45.50 -20.23 18.71
CA SER A 5 45.96 -20.52 17.34
C SER A 5 45.34 -21.78 16.74
N PRO A 6 45.22 -21.88 15.39
CA PRO A 6 44.64 -23.03 14.68
C PRO A 6 45.35 -24.38 14.93
N GLY A 7 46.56 -24.37 15.51
CA GLY A 7 47.27 -25.59 15.93
C GLY A 7 46.59 -26.34 17.07
N GLN A 8 45.93 -25.63 18.00
CA GLN A 8 45.32 -26.24 19.18
C GLN A 8 44.14 -27.18 18.83
N VAL A 9 43.35 -26.85 17.82
CA VAL A 9 42.20 -27.67 17.39
C VAL A 9 42.67 -28.98 16.74
N ARG A 10 43.78 -28.96 16.00
CA ARG A 10 44.35 -30.14 15.37
C ARG A 10 44.93 -31.11 16.40
N ASP A 11 45.65 -30.58 17.40
CA ASP A 11 46.18 -31.36 18.51
C ASP A 11 45.05 -32.03 19.33
N ILE A 12 43.92 -31.34 19.52
CA ILE A 12 42.70 -31.85 20.18
C ILE A 12 42.06 -32.99 19.36
N LEU A 13 42.00 -32.87 18.03
CA LEU A 13 41.46 -33.91 17.14
C LEU A 13 42.37 -35.15 17.12
N ASP A 14 43.69 -34.96 17.10
CA ASP A 14 44.66 -36.05 17.15
C ASP A 14 44.60 -36.80 18.50
N GLN A 15 44.43 -36.09 19.62
CA GLN A 15 44.21 -36.69 20.94
C GLN A 15 42.91 -37.50 21.04
N LEU A 16 41.82 -37.03 20.42
CA LEU A 16 40.55 -37.75 20.36
C LEU A 16 40.63 -39.04 19.53
N SER A 17 41.58 -39.11 18.57
CA SER A 17 41.83 -40.31 17.77
C SER A 17 42.71 -41.35 18.50
N ALA A 18 43.52 -40.92 19.48
CA ALA A 18 44.55 -41.74 20.12
C ALA A 18 44.16 -42.32 21.49
N ASP A 19 43.36 -41.62 22.33
CA ASP A 19 43.06 -42.06 23.71
C ASP A 19 41.61 -41.77 24.15
N GLY A 20 40.89 -42.83 24.57
CA GLY A 20 39.46 -42.75 24.93
C GLY A 20 39.12 -42.30 26.36
N SER A 21 40.12 -42.12 27.24
CA SER A 21 39.93 -41.90 28.69
C SER A 21 39.64 -40.44 29.08
N HIS A 22 40.08 -39.45 28.29
CA HIS A 22 39.85 -38.01 28.53
C HIS A 22 38.86 -37.35 27.57
N ALA A 23 38.25 -38.13 26.67
CA ALA A 23 37.45 -37.65 25.55
C ALA A 23 36.31 -36.69 25.92
N THR A 24 35.63 -36.85 27.06
CA THR A 24 34.50 -35.98 27.43
C THR A 24 34.95 -34.54 27.71
N ARG A 25 36.11 -34.36 28.36
CA ARG A 25 36.66 -33.02 28.67
C ARG A 25 37.18 -32.36 27.39
N THR A 26 37.86 -33.12 26.56
CA THR A 26 38.38 -32.68 25.25
C THR A 26 37.26 -32.27 24.29
N ILE A 27 36.11 -32.97 24.31
CA ILE A 27 34.92 -32.61 23.53
C ILE A 27 34.29 -31.31 24.06
N SER A 28 34.26 -31.07 25.37
CA SER A 28 33.76 -29.80 25.93
C SER A 28 34.64 -28.62 25.54
N GLU A 29 35.97 -28.79 25.57
CA GLU A 29 36.93 -27.76 25.13
C GLU A 29 36.78 -27.47 23.62
N LEU A 30 36.56 -28.51 22.80
CA LEU A 30 36.27 -28.35 21.36
C LEU A 30 34.94 -27.64 21.11
N ALA A 31 33.90 -27.94 21.91
CA ALA A 31 32.58 -27.33 21.79
C ALA A 31 32.61 -25.83 22.11
N GLU A 32 33.38 -25.42 23.13
CA GLU A 32 33.58 -24.01 23.45
C GLU A 32 34.23 -23.27 22.27
N ILE A 33 35.30 -23.82 21.69
CA ILE A 33 36.00 -23.23 20.54
C ILE A 33 35.08 -23.16 19.30
N ALA A 34 34.36 -24.25 19.01
CA ALA A 34 33.43 -24.32 17.89
C ALA A 34 32.28 -23.30 18.03
N SER A 35 31.79 -23.06 19.25
CA SER A 35 30.73 -22.09 19.52
C SER A 35 31.19 -20.63 19.45
N SER A 36 32.46 -20.34 19.76
CA SER A 36 32.97 -18.96 19.80
C SER A 36 33.54 -18.48 18.48
N GLU A 37 34.26 -19.33 17.75
CA GLU A 37 35.01 -18.94 16.54
C GLU A 37 34.66 -19.74 15.28
N GLY A 38 34.02 -20.91 15.43
CA GLY A 38 33.75 -21.85 14.33
C GLY A 38 35.00 -22.58 13.83
N LEU A 39 34.80 -23.74 13.19
CA LEU A 39 35.89 -24.60 12.71
C LEU A 39 36.33 -24.25 11.28
N SER A 40 37.64 -24.06 11.07
CA SER A 40 38.20 -23.90 9.71
C SER A 40 37.91 -25.12 8.81
N ARG A 41 37.97 -24.93 7.49
CA ARG A 41 37.65 -25.98 6.50
C ARG A 41 38.36 -27.31 6.74
N ASP A 42 39.67 -27.28 7.01
CA ASP A 42 40.46 -28.50 7.19
C ASP A 42 40.14 -29.20 8.52
N ASN A 43 39.92 -28.43 9.59
CA ASN A 43 39.55 -28.96 10.90
C ASN A 43 38.11 -29.52 10.87
N PHE A 44 37.21 -28.87 10.14
CA PHE A 44 35.84 -29.35 9.93
C PHE A 44 35.82 -30.68 9.17
N ASN A 45 36.58 -30.79 8.08
CA ASN A 45 36.67 -32.04 7.31
C ASN A 45 37.27 -33.18 8.14
N SER A 46 38.32 -32.90 8.92
CA SER A 46 38.95 -33.88 9.82
C SER A 46 37.96 -34.36 10.90
N LEU A 47 37.17 -33.45 11.46
CA LEU A 47 36.12 -33.79 12.42
C LEU A 47 34.99 -34.62 11.79
N ILE A 48 34.59 -34.31 10.56
CA ILE A 48 33.64 -35.12 9.80
C ILE A 48 34.18 -36.54 9.58
N ASP A 49 35.45 -36.68 9.21
CA ASP A 49 36.09 -37.98 9.05
C ASP A 49 36.08 -38.80 10.35
N LEU A 50 36.37 -38.16 11.49
CA LEU A 50 36.29 -38.76 12.82
C LEU A 50 34.86 -39.19 13.18
N VAL A 51 33.84 -38.40 12.82
CA VAL A 51 32.42 -38.74 13.08
C VAL A 51 32.01 -40.02 12.33
N PHE A 52 32.51 -40.20 11.10
CA PHE A 52 32.27 -41.40 10.29
C PHE A 52 33.17 -42.58 10.64
N ASP A 53 34.18 -42.39 11.51
CA ASP A 53 34.99 -43.51 12.01
C ASP A 53 34.16 -44.40 12.95
N HIS A 54 34.27 -45.71 12.76
CA HIS A 54 33.58 -46.73 13.52
C HIS A 54 34.25 -47.04 14.86
N THR A 55 35.48 -46.57 15.10
CA THR A 55 36.22 -46.75 16.36
C THR A 55 35.66 -45.90 17.50
N LEU A 56 35.02 -44.77 17.18
CA LEU A 56 34.51 -43.81 18.16
C LEU A 56 33.26 -44.32 18.91
N GLY A 57 33.20 -44.06 20.21
CA GLY A 57 32.03 -44.39 21.04
C GLY A 57 30.75 -43.67 20.59
N ALA A 58 29.59 -44.32 20.74
CA ALA A 58 28.30 -43.78 20.30
C ALA A 58 27.95 -42.43 20.98
N THR A 59 28.19 -42.30 22.28
CA THR A 59 27.92 -41.09 23.06
C THR A 59 28.85 -39.93 22.67
N GLN A 60 30.14 -40.23 22.48
CA GLN A 60 31.13 -39.24 22.04
C GLN A 60 30.77 -38.69 20.65
N ARG A 61 30.41 -39.58 19.71
CA ARG A 61 29.96 -39.21 18.37
C ARG A 61 28.74 -38.29 18.40
N LEU A 62 27.76 -38.58 19.24
CA LEU A 62 26.56 -37.75 19.39
C LEU A 62 26.90 -36.33 19.89
N ASN A 63 27.80 -36.22 20.87
CA ASN A 63 28.21 -34.93 21.40
C ASN A 63 29.01 -34.13 20.36
N LEU A 64 29.86 -34.78 19.57
CA LEU A 64 30.56 -34.13 18.46
C LEU A 64 29.57 -33.58 17.42
N ILE A 65 28.56 -34.36 17.03
CA ILE A 65 27.57 -33.94 16.03
C ILE A 65 26.74 -32.75 16.53
N ARG A 66 26.29 -32.78 17.80
CA ARG A 66 25.36 -31.78 18.34
C ARG A 66 26.04 -30.49 18.77
N SER A 67 27.30 -30.56 19.22
CA SER A 67 27.96 -29.43 19.89
C SER A 67 29.23 -28.94 19.19
N CYS A 68 29.85 -29.74 18.31
CA CYS A 68 31.15 -29.39 17.71
C CYS A 68 31.09 -29.16 16.19
N LEU A 69 30.07 -29.63 15.47
CA LEU A 69 29.95 -29.44 14.01
C LEU A 69 29.48 -28.02 13.64
N VAL A 70 30.27 -27.02 13.96
CA VAL A 70 30.02 -25.61 13.62
C VAL A 70 31.13 -25.16 12.67
N PRO A 71 30.90 -25.09 11.35
CA PRO A 71 31.91 -24.59 10.43
C PRO A 71 32.07 -23.07 10.62
N LYS A 72 33.29 -22.60 10.43
CA LYS A 72 33.59 -21.18 10.29
C LYS A 72 32.91 -20.71 9.02
N GLN A 73 32.05 -19.70 9.12
CA GLN A 73 31.14 -19.30 8.05
C GLN A 73 31.81 -18.39 7.01
N ASP A 74 33.13 -18.53 6.85
CA ASP A 74 33.96 -17.90 5.81
C ASP A 74 34.03 -18.75 4.53
N PHE A 75 33.49 -19.98 4.54
CA PHE A 75 33.41 -20.84 3.37
C PHE A 75 32.06 -21.57 3.24
N LEU A 76 31.72 -21.98 2.02
CA LEU A 76 30.59 -22.88 1.74
C LEU A 76 31.00 -24.35 1.91
N LEU A 77 30.10 -25.15 2.47
CA LEU A 77 30.28 -26.60 2.60
C LEU A 77 30.18 -27.29 1.22
N ASP A 78 30.99 -28.33 1.03
CA ASP A 78 30.95 -29.14 -0.19
C ASP A 78 29.64 -29.98 -0.23
N PRO A 79 28.81 -29.85 -1.29
CA PRO A 79 27.61 -30.66 -1.46
C PRO A 79 27.83 -32.18 -1.47
N SER A 80 29.06 -32.66 -1.70
CA SER A 80 29.41 -34.09 -1.59
C SER A 80 29.13 -34.65 -0.18
N LEU A 81 29.20 -33.81 0.86
CA LEU A 81 28.89 -34.16 2.24
C LEU A 81 27.43 -34.60 2.43
N ILE A 82 26.50 -34.03 1.64
CA ILE A 82 25.09 -34.43 1.67
C ILE A 82 24.96 -35.91 1.30
N ASN A 83 25.63 -36.34 0.23
CA ASN A 83 25.62 -37.74 -0.19
C ASN A 83 26.32 -38.64 0.83
N ARG A 84 27.39 -38.16 1.47
CA ARG A 84 28.07 -38.90 2.53
C ARG A 84 27.16 -39.13 3.74
N ILE A 85 26.42 -38.11 4.19
CA ILE A 85 25.46 -38.22 5.30
C ILE A 85 24.30 -39.15 4.90
N VAL A 86 23.70 -38.93 3.73
CA VAL A 86 22.56 -39.72 3.27
C VAL A 86 22.93 -41.19 3.02
N SER A 87 24.15 -41.48 2.53
CA SER A 87 24.63 -42.86 2.33
C SER A 87 24.92 -43.63 3.61
N ALA A 88 25.05 -42.93 4.75
CA ALA A 88 25.21 -43.54 6.06
C ALA A 88 23.88 -43.94 6.71
N VAL A 89 22.74 -43.48 6.17
CA VAL A 89 21.40 -43.84 6.64
C VAL A 89 21.07 -45.27 6.20
N GLY A 90 20.66 -46.10 7.17
CA GLY A 90 20.18 -47.45 6.92
C GLY A 90 20.59 -48.45 7.99
N THR A 91 20.17 -49.69 7.82
CA THR A 91 20.47 -50.80 8.74
C THR A 91 21.67 -51.61 8.25
N PRO A 92 22.40 -52.30 9.14
CA PRO A 92 23.49 -53.18 8.76
C PRO A 92 22.94 -54.41 8.03
N GLU A 93 23.34 -54.56 6.77
CA GLU A 93 22.94 -55.66 5.90
C GLU A 93 24.07 -56.68 5.76
N ILE A 94 23.70 -57.95 5.59
CA ILE A 94 24.65 -59.02 5.29
C ILE A 94 24.72 -59.16 3.78
N TYR A 95 25.89 -58.91 3.20
CA TYR A 95 26.14 -59.11 1.78
C TYR A 95 27.24 -60.13 1.57
N TYR A 96 27.16 -60.86 0.46
CA TYR A 96 28.16 -61.86 0.10
C TYR A 96 29.20 -61.21 -0.81
N LYS A 97 30.47 -61.24 -0.40
CA LYS A 97 31.60 -60.85 -1.25
C LYS A 97 32.56 -62.03 -1.30
N ASN A 98 32.85 -62.50 -2.52
CA ASN A 98 33.73 -63.65 -2.76
C ASN A 98 33.33 -64.91 -1.95
N GLY A 99 32.03 -65.22 -1.88
CA GLY A 99 31.50 -66.39 -1.17
C GLY A 99 31.50 -66.29 0.37
N LYS A 100 31.99 -65.19 0.95
CA LYS A 100 31.97 -64.95 2.41
C LYS A 100 30.92 -63.91 2.77
N GLN A 101 30.21 -64.16 3.88
CA GLN A 101 29.27 -63.20 4.47
C GLN A 101 30.05 -62.05 5.11
N HIS A 102 29.81 -60.84 4.62
CA HIS A 102 30.28 -59.61 5.23
C HIS A 102 29.09 -58.80 5.73
N LYS A 103 29.16 -58.31 6.96
CA LYS A 103 28.16 -57.40 7.52
C LYS A 103 28.59 -55.96 7.23
N SER A 104 27.73 -55.18 6.59
CA SER A 104 27.99 -53.75 6.39
C SER A 104 28.01 -53.04 7.74
N LYS A 105 29.08 -52.29 8.01
CA LYS A 105 29.18 -51.46 9.20
C LYS A 105 28.35 -50.19 8.95
N ARG A 106 27.38 -49.91 9.82
CA ARG A 106 26.56 -48.70 9.79
C ARG A 106 26.73 -47.95 11.10
N LEU A 107 26.52 -46.64 11.05
CA LEU A 107 26.51 -45.81 12.25
C LEU A 107 25.30 -46.19 13.13
N PRO A 108 25.37 -45.98 14.46
CA PRO A 108 24.20 -46.14 15.33
C PRO A 108 23.03 -45.26 14.89
N ILE A 109 21.79 -45.73 15.06
CA ILE A 109 20.57 -45.01 14.64
C ILE A 109 20.53 -43.58 15.19
N ALA A 110 20.84 -43.40 16.47
CA ALA A 110 20.87 -42.08 17.11
C ALA A 110 21.86 -41.12 16.42
N SER A 111 23.02 -41.62 15.98
CA SER A 111 24.01 -40.82 15.25
C SER A 111 23.53 -40.50 13.82
N GLN A 112 22.83 -41.43 13.16
CA GLN A 112 22.21 -41.18 11.85
C GLN A 112 21.15 -40.08 11.94
N GLN A 113 20.27 -40.13 12.96
CA GLN A 113 19.26 -39.10 13.20
C GLN A 113 19.88 -37.74 13.51
N ALA A 114 20.89 -37.69 14.39
CA ALA A 114 21.59 -36.45 14.72
C ALA A 114 22.28 -35.82 13.50
N LEU A 115 22.83 -36.63 12.59
CA LEU A 115 23.41 -36.13 11.32
C LEU A 115 22.35 -35.57 10.36
N LEU A 116 21.18 -36.21 10.28
CA LEU A 116 20.06 -35.72 9.48
C LEU A 116 19.46 -34.43 10.05
N GLU A 117 19.35 -34.33 11.37
CA GLU A 117 18.95 -33.09 12.08
C GLU A 117 19.91 -31.95 11.75
N TRP A 118 21.21 -32.20 11.93
CA TRP A 118 22.25 -31.23 11.64
C TRP A 118 22.22 -30.79 10.18
N LEU A 119 22.07 -31.73 9.24
CA LEU A 119 22.00 -31.44 7.80
C LEU A 119 20.87 -30.47 7.46
N ILE A 120 19.67 -30.66 8.02
CA ILE A 120 18.53 -29.76 7.79
C ILE A 120 18.80 -28.35 8.34
N CYS A 121 19.38 -28.25 9.53
CA CYS A 121 19.75 -26.97 10.13
C CYS A 121 20.88 -26.26 9.36
N ALA A 122 21.79 -27.02 8.76
CA ALA A 122 22.96 -26.56 8.03
C ALA A 122 22.75 -26.27 6.53
N LEU A 123 21.55 -26.50 5.96
CA LEU A 123 21.30 -26.37 4.51
C LEU A 123 21.76 -25.02 3.91
N HIS A 124 21.61 -23.93 4.65
CA HIS A 124 22.04 -22.58 4.25
C HIS A 124 23.56 -22.45 4.04
N LEU A 125 24.37 -23.28 4.73
CA LEU A 125 25.83 -23.26 4.66
C LEU A 125 26.40 -23.90 3.39
N PHE A 126 25.57 -24.60 2.61
CA PHE A 126 25.95 -25.19 1.32
C PHE A 126 25.76 -24.25 0.12
N GLY A 127 25.15 -23.08 0.33
CA GLY A 127 24.84 -22.13 -0.73
C GLY A 127 23.81 -22.65 -1.75
N THR A 128 23.64 -21.95 -2.87
CA THR A 128 22.59 -22.25 -3.86
C THR A 128 22.77 -23.60 -4.56
N ALA A 129 23.97 -24.19 -4.51
CA ALA A 129 24.23 -25.52 -5.03
C ALA A 129 23.42 -26.62 -4.33
N VAL A 130 23.02 -26.41 -3.07
CA VAL A 130 22.32 -27.40 -2.24
C VAL A 130 21.09 -27.98 -2.92
N PHE A 131 20.29 -27.14 -3.59
CA PHE A 131 19.03 -27.56 -4.18
C PHE A 131 19.22 -28.47 -5.40
N ARG A 132 20.19 -28.13 -6.27
CA ARG A 132 20.58 -28.97 -7.41
C ARG A 132 21.02 -30.36 -6.95
N HIS A 133 21.79 -30.42 -5.88
CA HIS A 133 22.29 -31.69 -5.33
C HIS A 133 21.16 -32.50 -4.70
N LEU A 134 20.30 -31.89 -3.88
CA LEU A 134 19.14 -32.56 -3.30
C LEU A 134 18.19 -33.11 -4.37
N ARG A 135 17.97 -32.36 -5.46
CA ARG A 135 17.15 -32.80 -6.60
C ARG A 135 17.72 -34.03 -7.30
N ARG A 136 19.04 -34.09 -7.50
CA ARG A 136 19.71 -35.28 -8.07
C ARG A 136 19.61 -36.48 -7.13
N SER A 137 19.59 -36.25 -5.83
CA SER A 137 19.48 -37.29 -4.81
C SER A 137 18.04 -37.69 -4.49
N LEU A 138 17.01 -37.15 -5.16
CA LEU A 138 15.60 -37.49 -4.92
C LEU A 138 15.32 -39.01 -4.94
N PRO A 139 15.77 -39.80 -5.94
CA PRO A 139 15.53 -41.25 -5.94
C PRO A 139 16.10 -41.96 -4.70
N LEU A 140 17.27 -41.50 -4.22
CA LEU A 140 17.90 -42.01 -3.02
C LEU A 140 17.09 -41.64 -1.78
N LEU A 141 16.65 -40.38 -1.66
CA LEU A 141 15.82 -39.90 -0.54
C LEU A 141 14.49 -40.67 -0.45
N PHE A 142 13.83 -40.91 -1.58
CA PHE A 142 12.60 -41.72 -1.63
C PHE A 142 12.85 -43.19 -1.25
N GLY A 143 13.97 -43.79 -1.68
CA GLY A 143 14.32 -45.16 -1.30
C GLY A 143 14.56 -45.32 0.21
N LEU A 144 15.13 -44.30 0.84
CA LEU A 144 15.42 -44.28 2.28
C LEU A 144 14.17 -44.05 3.15
N LEU A 145 13.03 -43.62 2.59
CA LEU A 145 11.76 -43.54 3.33
C LEU A 145 11.26 -44.89 3.86
N SER A 146 11.80 -46.00 3.36
CA SER A 146 11.57 -47.33 3.92
C SER A 146 11.95 -47.40 5.41
N TYR A 147 12.96 -46.66 5.86
CA TYR A 147 13.42 -46.63 7.25
C TYR A 147 12.65 -45.63 8.11
N GLU A 148 11.81 -46.14 9.02
CA GLU A 148 10.93 -45.36 9.90
C GLU A 148 11.63 -44.22 10.66
N PHE A 149 12.77 -44.50 11.27
CA PHE A 149 13.51 -43.54 12.10
C PHE A 149 14.04 -42.32 11.32
N SER A 150 14.11 -42.39 9.98
CA SER A 150 14.62 -41.33 9.12
C SER A 150 13.54 -40.52 8.39
N ARG A 151 12.29 -41.01 8.36
CA ARG A 151 11.20 -40.40 7.58
C ARG A 151 10.93 -38.94 7.94
N PRO A 152 10.89 -38.52 9.23
CA PRO A 152 10.66 -37.11 9.57
C PRO A 152 11.66 -36.15 8.92
N TYR A 153 12.93 -36.54 8.86
CA TYR A 153 13.99 -35.70 8.31
C TYR A 153 14.05 -35.77 6.77
N LEU A 154 13.93 -36.98 6.20
CA LEU A 154 13.94 -37.17 4.76
C LEU A 154 12.75 -36.51 4.08
N SER A 155 11.57 -36.52 4.71
CA SER A 155 10.39 -35.83 4.20
C SER A 155 10.61 -34.31 4.09
N VAL A 156 11.30 -33.69 5.06
CA VAL A 156 11.70 -32.27 4.98
C VAL A 156 12.65 -32.02 3.82
N LEU A 157 13.68 -32.86 3.67
CA LEU A 157 14.64 -32.75 2.56
C LEU A 157 13.97 -32.91 1.18
N ILE A 158 13.01 -33.83 1.05
CA ILE A 158 12.22 -34.03 -0.18
C ILE A 158 11.38 -32.79 -0.49
N VAL A 159 10.71 -32.20 0.50
CA VAL A 159 9.93 -30.98 0.31
C VAL A 159 10.82 -29.83 -0.17
N VAL A 160 11.98 -29.63 0.49
CA VAL A 160 12.96 -28.60 0.09
C VAL A 160 13.49 -28.85 -1.33
N ALA A 161 13.77 -30.10 -1.69
CA ALA A 161 14.27 -30.48 -3.02
C ALA A 161 13.26 -30.25 -4.16
N VAL A 162 11.96 -30.26 -3.83
CA VAL A 162 10.87 -30.18 -4.82
C VAL A 162 10.31 -28.76 -4.95
N HIS A 163 10.42 -27.92 -3.90
CA HIS A 163 9.85 -26.58 -3.91
C HIS A 163 10.54 -25.60 -4.90
N GLU A 164 11.67 -25.98 -5.50
CA GLU A 164 12.25 -25.29 -6.66
C GLU A 164 11.46 -25.55 -7.95
N THR A 165 10.59 -24.62 -8.31
CA THR A 165 10.15 -24.41 -9.70
C THR A 165 11.13 -23.51 -10.45
N GLU A 166 12.42 -23.86 -10.42
CA GLU A 166 13.36 -23.52 -11.49
C GLU A 166 13.33 -24.71 -12.47
N PRO A 167 12.66 -24.62 -13.63
CA PRO A 167 12.88 -25.59 -14.67
C PRO A 167 14.34 -25.44 -15.11
N PHE A 168 15.16 -26.47 -14.88
CA PHE A 168 16.30 -26.69 -15.75
C PHE A 168 15.80 -26.54 -17.17
N VAL A 169 16.47 -25.69 -17.96
CA VAL A 169 16.24 -25.48 -19.39
C VAL A 169 15.82 -26.81 -20.03
N GLY A 170 14.54 -26.92 -20.41
CA GLY A 170 14.01 -28.04 -21.19
C GLY A 170 13.29 -29.20 -20.48
N SER A 171 13.13 -29.26 -19.14
CA SER A 171 12.37 -30.36 -18.52
C SER A 171 10.94 -29.97 -18.10
N LYS A 172 9.96 -30.33 -18.95
CA LYS A 172 8.50 -30.23 -18.68
C LYS A 172 7.98 -31.23 -17.63
N HIS A 173 8.85 -32.00 -16.98
CA HIS A 173 8.44 -33.02 -16.02
C HIS A 173 8.68 -32.53 -14.59
N SER A 174 7.69 -32.71 -13.71
CA SER A 174 7.91 -32.60 -12.27
C SER A 174 9.09 -33.50 -11.88
N PRO A 175 10.01 -33.05 -11.00
CA PRO A 175 11.09 -33.90 -10.52
C PRO A 175 10.57 -35.17 -9.82
N ILE A 176 9.32 -35.13 -9.35
CA ILE A 176 8.58 -36.27 -8.83
C ILE A 176 7.87 -36.99 -9.98
N ARG A 177 8.13 -38.29 -10.16
CA ARG A 177 7.41 -39.17 -11.08
C ARG A 177 6.26 -39.88 -10.35
N SER A 178 5.30 -40.39 -11.10
CA SER A 178 4.14 -41.12 -10.55
C SER A 178 4.55 -42.22 -9.56
N TRP A 179 5.58 -43.01 -9.85
CA TRP A 179 6.05 -44.09 -8.98
C TRP A 179 6.57 -43.61 -7.61
N HIS A 180 7.08 -42.39 -7.49
CA HIS A 180 7.44 -41.82 -6.18
C HIS A 180 6.18 -41.59 -5.32
N VAL A 181 5.09 -41.12 -5.94
CA VAL A 181 3.80 -40.91 -5.27
C VAL A 181 3.19 -42.25 -4.85
N HIS A 182 3.27 -43.27 -5.73
CA HIS A 182 2.82 -44.62 -5.41
C HIS A 182 3.62 -45.22 -4.25
N LEU A 183 4.95 -45.07 -4.24
CA LEU A 183 5.79 -45.54 -3.14
C LEU A 183 5.38 -44.93 -1.79
N VAL A 184 5.14 -43.61 -1.75
CA VAL A 184 4.71 -42.94 -0.51
C VAL A 184 3.29 -43.32 -0.13
N ALA A 185 2.38 -43.53 -1.10
CA ALA A 185 1.04 -44.03 -0.84
C ALA A 185 1.07 -45.46 -0.26
N ASP A 186 1.83 -46.37 -0.86
CA ASP A 186 2.02 -47.75 -0.37
C ASP A 186 2.64 -47.78 1.04
N LEU A 187 3.58 -46.86 1.33
CA LEU A 187 4.15 -46.73 2.67
C LEU A 187 3.15 -46.14 3.66
N ALA A 188 2.36 -45.14 3.27
CA ALA A 188 1.32 -44.57 4.12
C ALA A 188 0.18 -45.58 4.41
N ASP A 189 -0.12 -46.46 3.45
CA ASP A 189 -1.07 -47.56 3.63
C ASP A 189 -0.55 -48.58 4.66
N LYS A 190 0.75 -48.86 4.65
CA LYS A 190 1.41 -49.72 5.65
C LYS A 190 1.56 -49.04 7.01
N PHE A 191 1.75 -47.72 7.04
CA PHE A 191 2.01 -46.92 8.24
C PHE A 191 1.06 -45.70 8.33
N PRO A 192 -0.24 -45.92 8.60
CA PRO A 192 -1.26 -44.87 8.49
C PRO A 192 -1.11 -43.72 9.50
N PHE A 193 -0.46 -43.98 10.64
CA PHE A 193 -0.25 -42.99 11.71
C PHE A 193 1.05 -42.17 11.56
N ASP A 194 1.83 -42.41 10.51
CA ASP A 194 3.09 -41.69 10.28
C ASP A 194 2.82 -40.28 9.74
N SER A 195 3.03 -39.27 10.59
CA SER A 195 2.80 -37.86 10.26
C SER A 195 3.66 -37.38 9.10
N SER A 196 4.87 -37.93 8.92
CA SER A 196 5.82 -37.50 7.90
C SER A 196 5.42 -37.94 6.50
N LEU A 197 4.79 -39.12 6.36
CA LEU A 197 4.26 -39.63 5.10
C LEU A 197 2.96 -38.94 4.72
N GLN A 198 2.09 -38.67 5.71
CA GLN A 198 0.87 -37.89 5.50
C GLN A 198 1.17 -36.46 5.04
N MET A 199 2.22 -35.84 5.60
CA MET A 199 2.72 -34.54 5.17
C MET A 199 3.18 -34.55 3.70
N LEU A 200 3.93 -35.57 3.26
CA LEU A 200 4.36 -35.71 1.86
C LEU A 200 3.17 -35.91 0.90
N LEU A 201 2.17 -36.72 1.28
CA LEU A 201 0.96 -36.90 0.48
C LEU A 201 0.14 -35.59 0.36
N ALA A 202 0.02 -34.84 1.45
CA ALA A 202 -0.60 -33.51 1.44
C ALA A 202 0.15 -32.54 0.52
N PHE A 203 1.48 -32.62 0.51
CA PHE A 203 2.35 -31.82 -0.36
C PHE A 203 2.18 -32.21 -1.84
N PHE A 204 2.21 -33.51 -2.18
CA PHE A 204 2.05 -33.98 -3.57
C PHE A 204 0.68 -33.62 -4.16
N ARG A 205 -0.40 -33.79 -3.38
CA ARG A 205 -1.76 -33.44 -3.79
C ARG A 205 -1.90 -31.99 -4.26
N LYS A 206 -1.11 -31.09 -3.68
CA LYS A 206 -1.15 -29.65 -4.01
C LYS A 206 -0.19 -29.27 -5.15
N HIS A 207 0.95 -29.94 -5.28
CA HIS A 207 1.99 -29.59 -6.25
C HIS A 207 1.96 -30.40 -7.57
N ILE A 208 1.20 -31.49 -7.66
CA ILE A 208 1.06 -32.31 -8.88
C ILE A 208 -0.43 -32.39 -9.26
N PRO A 209 -0.97 -31.37 -9.98
CA PRO A 209 -2.33 -31.41 -10.51
C PRO A 209 -2.37 -32.34 -11.73
N GLY A 210 -3.03 -33.50 -11.61
CA GLY A 210 -3.19 -34.44 -12.71
C GLY A 210 -3.05 -35.92 -12.36
N LEU A 211 -2.55 -36.27 -11.17
CA LEU A 211 -2.66 -37.64 -10.66
C LEU A 211 -4.06 -37.86 -10.06
N ASP A 212 -4.74 -38.91 -10.49
CA ASP A 212 -6.03 -39.30 -9.94
C ASP A 212 -5.85 -39.99 -8.59
N TYR A 213 -5.76 -39.18 -7.53
CA TYR A 213 -5.61 -39.64 -6.17
C TYR A 213 -6.75 -40.57 -5.73
N ALA A 214 -7.93 -40.54 -6.37
CA ALA A 214 -9.04 -41.43 -6.03
C ALA A 214 -8.76 -42.91 -6.39
N THR A 215 -7.97 -43.16 -7.45
CA THR A 215 -7.58 -44.53 -7.84
C THR A 215 -6.44 -45.11 -7.01
N LEU A 216 -5.61 -44.24 -6.41
CA LEU A 216 -4.47 -44.62 -5.58
C LEU A 216 -4.89 -45.12 -4.20
N PHE A 217 -5.93 -44.52 -3.61
CA PHE A 217 -6.43 -44.91 -2.29
C PHE A 217 -7.64 -45.83 -2.46
N LYS A 218 -7.41 -47.14 -2.54
CA LYS A 218 -8.49 -48.15 -2.58
C LYS A 218 -9.37 -48.06 -1.31
N ASP A 219 -10.52 -47.40 -1.40
CA ASP A 219 -11.67 -47.48 -0.48
C ASP A 219 -11.40 -47.36 1.04
N ARG A 220 -10.35 -46.68 1.48
CA ARG A 220 -10.11 -46.45 2.93
C ARG A 220 -9.90 -44.98 3.24
N GLN A 221 -10.95 -44.40 3.82
CA GLN A 221 -10.99 -43.20 4.65
C GLN A 221 -9.78 -42.26 4.54
N LEU A 222 -9.86 -41.29 3.62
CA LEU A 222 -9.12 -40.02 3.60
C LEU A 222 -9.36 -39.14 4.86
N VAL A 223 -9.75 -39.74 5.99
CA VAL A 223 -10.44 -39.10 7.12
C VAL A 223 -9.51 -38.37 8.09
N ARG A 224 -8.18 -38.33 7.89
CA ARG A 224 -7.29 -37.59 8.83
C ARG A 224 -6.16 -36.79 8.19
N LEU A 225 -6.34 -36.27 6.98
CA LEU A 225 -5.47 -35.17 6.48
C LEU A 225 -5.90 -33.78 7.02
N GLU A 226 -6.70 -33.75 8.08
CA GLU A 226 -7.24 -32.55 8.74
C GLU A 226 -6.51 -32.19 10.05
N GLN A 227 -5.50 -32.96 10.46
CA GLN A 227 -4.75 -32.67 11.66
C GLN A 227 -3.65 -31.64 11.36
N ASN A 228 -3.52 -30.64 12.23
CA ASN A 228 -2.36 -29.76 12.30
C ASN A 228 -1.13 -30.64 12.55
N PHE A 229 -0.47 -31.08 11.49
CA PHE A 229 0.85 -31.70 11.60
C PHE A 229 1.77 -30.67 12.22
N ASP A 230 2.61 -31.03 13.20
CA ASP A 230 3.68 -30.14 13.67
C ASP A 230 4.52 -29.76 12.45
N MET A 231 4.29 -28.52 12.01
CA MET A 231 4.50 -28.08 10.64
C MET A 231 5.99 -28.04 10.33
N LEU A 232 6.35 -28.30 9.07
CA LEU A 232 7.70 -28.18 8.48
C LEU A 232 8.57 -27.11 9.18
N ASN A 233 9.36 -27.54 10.16
CA ASN A 233 10.21 -26.70 11.00
C ASN A 233 11.61 -27.28 11.07
N TYR A 234 12.56 -26.48 11.57
CA TYR A 234 13.88 -27.01 11.91
C TYR A 234 13.74 -28.06 13.02
N PRO A 235 14.29 -29.27 12.84
CA PRO A 235 14.07 -30.38 13.77
C PRO A 235 14.73 -30.15 15.14
N ASN A 236 15.78 -29.34 15.21
CA ASN A 236 16.50 -29.03 16.44
C ASN A 236 16.81 -27.52 16.54
N PRO A 237 16.13 -26.78 17.45
CA PRO A 237 16.32 -25.34 17.60
C PRO A 237 17.68 -24.98 18.21
N ASP A 238 18.29 -25.85 19.01
CA ASP A 238 19.57 -25.58 19.66
C ASP A 238 20.72 -25.67 18.65
N ILE A 239 20.71 -26.69 17.77
CA ILE A 239 21.65 -26.76 16.64
C ILE A 239 21.44 -25.56 15.72
N ARG A 240 20.19 -25.16 15.47
CA ARG A 240 19.91 -23.99 14.63
C ARG A 240 20.52 -22.72 15.22
N ARG A 241 20.35 -22.45 16.52
CA ARG A 241 20.95 -21.30 17.21
C ARG A 241 22.48 -21.32 17.17
N LEU A 242 23.10 -22.49 17.28
CA LEU A 242 24.55 -22.64 17.16
C LEU A 242 25.07 -22.33 15.76
N LEU A 243 24.24 -22.55 14.73
CA LEU A 243 24.56 -22.26 13.33
C LEU A 243 24.04 -20.88 12.87
N GLU A 244 23.33 -20.14 13.73
CA GLU A 244 22.77 -18.83 13.42
C GLU A 244 23.84 -17.74 13.41
N TRP A 245 23.84 -16.94 12.34
CA TRP A 245 24.87 -15.95 12.05
C TRP A 245 24.44 -14.52 12.36
N LYS A 246 25.40 -13.66 12.75
CA LYS A 246 25.28 -12.20 12.73
C LYS A 246 26.02 -11.66 11.49
N PRO A 247 25.31 -11.06 10.52
CA PRO A 247 25.90 -10.75 9.23
C PRO A 247 26.92 -9.62 9.22
N ASP A 248 28.07 -9.83 8.56
CA ASP A 248 28.88 -8.77 7.93
C ASP A 248 28.37 -8.60 6.49
N GLU A 249 27.85 -7.42 6.15
CA GLU A 249 27.08 -7.22 4.91
C GLU A 249 27.91 -7.25 3.60
N ASP A 250 29.25 -7.29 3.68
CA ASP A 250 30.14 -7.07 2.53
C ASP A 250 30.69 -8.33 1.83
N ASN A 251 30.39 -9.55 2.31
CA ASN A 251 30.97 -10.81 1.76
C ASN A 251 30.04 -11.60 0.81
N LEU A 252 30.55 -12.04 -0.35
CA LEU A 252 29.80 -12.79 -1.37
C LEU A 252 29.27 -14.15 -0.86
N VAL A 253 30.05 -14.85 -0.03
CA VAL A 253 29.68 -16.14 0.59
C VAL A 253 28.47 -15.95 1.52
N SER A 254 28.52 -14.89 2.33
CA SER A 254 27.45 -14.50 3.23
C SER A 254 26.14 -14.16 2.51
N ALA A 255 26.22 -13.49 1.36
CA ALA A 255 25.05 -13.19 0.53
C ALA A 255 24.34 -14.48 0.04
N GLN A 256 25.11 -15.49 -0.39
CA GLN A 256 24.55 -16.77 -0.82
C GLN A 256 23.90 -17.54 0.33
N MET A 257 24.53 -17.56 1.51
CA MET A 257 23.95 -18.19 2.71
C MET A 257 22.63 -17.53 3.12
N LYS A 258 22.59 -16.19 3.13
CA LYS A 258 21.37 -15.39 3.42
C LYS A 258 20.26 -15.65 2.41
N GLN A 259 20.59 -15.79 1.12
CA GLN A 259 19.64 -16.11 0.07
C GLN A 259 18.98 -17.48 0.29
N VAL A 260 19.77 -18.51 0.62
CA VAL A 260 19.26 -19.86 0.89
C VAL A 260 18.43 -19.87 2.18
N GLU A 261 18.86 -19.19 3.24
CA GLU A 261 18.10 -19.11 4.48
C GLU A 261 16.73 -18.46 4.27
N LEU A 262 16.70 -17.33 3.58
CA LEU A 262 15.47 -16.60 3.32
C LEU A 262 14.55 -17.42 2.40
N HIS A 263 15.11 -18.23 1.50
CA HIS A 263 14.35 -19.21 0.72
C HIS A 263 13.74 -20.31 1.60
N LEU A 264 14.52 -20.94 2.49
CA LEU A 264 14.02 -21.98 3.40
C LEU A 264 12.89 -21.46 4.31
N LYS A 265 13.04 -20.24 4.86
CA LYS A 265 11.98 -19.58 5.64
C LYS A 265 10.70 -19.40 4.82
N ARG A 266 10.80 -19.05 3.52
CA ARG A 266 9.62 -18.96 2.63
C ARG A 266 8.99 -20.33 2.37
N VAL A 267 9.79 -21.38 2.18
CA VAL A 267 9.29 -22.76 1.95
C VAL A 267 8.46 -23.21 3.15
N PHE A 268 8.99 -23.03 4.36
CA PHE A 268 8.30 -23.39 5.60
C PHE A 268 7.04 -22.54 5.83
N ALA A 269 7.12 -21.21 5.67
CA ALA A 269 5.97 -20.31 5.84
C ALA A 269 4.85 -20.53 4.80
N ARG A 270 5.18 -20.87 3.55
CA ARG A 270 4.18 -21.18 2.52
C ARG A 270 3.38 -22.43 2.84
N PHE A 271 4.02 -23.44 3.43
CA PHE A 271 3.33 -24.65 3.87
C PHE A 271 2.35 -24.33 5.01
N GLU A 272 2.71 -23.40 5.91
CA GLU A 272 1.87 -22.92 7.02
C GLU A 272 0.65 -22.10 6.60
N GLN A 273 0.81 -21.13 5.70
CA GLN A 273 -0.29 -20.27 5.30
C GLN A 273 -1.35 -21.00 4.45
N GLN A 274 -0.97 -22.09 3.78
CA GLN A 274 -1.82 -22.83 2.86
C GLN A 274 -2.59 -24.00 3.49
N SER A 275 -2.35 -24.32 4.77
CA SER A 275 -3.18 -25.25 5.57
C SER A 275 -4.31 -24.52 6.29
N ALA A 276 -4.11 -23.26 6.71
CA ALA A 276 -5.09 -22.49 7.48
C ALA A 276 -6.27 -21.89 6.66
N LYS A 277 -6.18 -21.83 5.33
CA LYS A 277 -7.22 -21.23 4.48
C LYS A 277 -7.78 -22.21 3.43
N LYS A 278 -8.82 -22.95 3.81
CA LYS A 278 -9.84 -23.43 2.86
C LYS A 278 -11.24 -23.04 3.35
N LYS A 279 -11.61 -21.77 3.18
CA LYS A 279 -13.01 -21.42 2.93
C LYS A 279 -13.31 -21.77 1.47
N LYS A 280 -14.39 -22.53 1.25
CA LYS A 280 -14.94 -22.88 -0.07
C LYS A 280 -14.93 -21.67 -1.01
N VAL A 281 -14.11 -21.74 -2.04
CA VAL A 281 -14.27 -20.98 -3.29
C VAL A 281 -14.12 -22.01 -4.39
N GLY A 282 -15.13 -22.14 -5.23
CA GLY A 282 -15.15 -23.08 -6.34
C GLY A 282 -13.93 -22.85 -7.23
N SER A 283 -13.11 -23.89 -7.35
CA SER A 283 -12.09 -24.00 -8.37
C SER A 283 -12.73 -24.63 -9.59
N GLU A 284 -13.16 -23.82 -10.55
CA GLU A 284 -13.09 -24.26 -11.94
C GLU A 284 -11.61 -24.19 -12.35
N PRO A 285 -11.07 -25.23 -13.00
CA PRO A 285 -9.71 -25.22 -13.49
C PRO A 285 -9.63 -24.28 -14.70
N ASP A 286 -9.00 -23.12 -14.54
CA ASP A 286 -8.63 -22.29 -15.68
C ASP A 286 -7.63 -23.05 -16.56
N ASN A 287 -8.09 -23.42 -17.76
CA ASN A 287 -7.27 -23.92 -18.86
C ASN A 287 -6.09 -22.98 -19.12
N PHE A 288 -4.87 -23.46 -18.89
CA PHE A 288 -3.67 -22.87 -19.47
C PHE A 288 -3.30 -23.64 -20.74
N ASP A 289 -3.78 -23.13 -21.87
CA ASP A 289 -3.34 -23.56 -23.20
C ASP A 289 -1.91 -23.10 -23.50
N ALA A 290 -1.21 -23.99 -24.19
CA ALA A 290 0.18 -23.93 -24.58
C ALA A 290 0.49 -22.75 -25.52
N LEU A 291 1.61 -22.08 -25.26
CA LEU A 291 2.30 -21.25 -26.25
C LEU A 291 3.77 -21.66 -26.27
N GLU A 292 4.30 -21.86 -27.48
CA GLU A 292 5.62 -22.37 -27.78
C GLU A 292 6.72 -21.50 -27.16
N TRP A 293 7.61 -22.12 -26.38
CA TRP A 293 8.77 -21.44 -25.81
C TRP A 293 9.97 -21.64 -26.72
N SER A 294 10.53 -20.52 -27.22
CA SER A 294 11.89 -20.51 -27.74
C SER A 294 12.89 -20.69 -26.58
N SER A 295 14.01 -21.34 -26.85
CA SER A 295 15.05 -21.73 -25.87
C SER A 295 15.71 -20.55 -25.13
N SER A 296 15.45 -19.31 -25.51
CA SER A 296 15.98 -18.09 -24.88
C SER A 296 15.01 -17.42 -23.89
N SER A 297 13.78 -17.92 -23.71
CA SER A 297 12.75 -17.21 -22.94
C SER A 297 12.83 -17.41 -21.41
N VAL A 298 12.67 -16.32 -20.64
CA VAL A 298 12.71 -16.26 -19.16
C VAL A 298 11.33 -15.89 -18.62
N SER A 299 10.83 -16.54 -17.57
CA SER A 299 9.52 -16.19 -17.01
C SER A 299 9.59 -14.92 -16.15
N ILE A 300 8.59 -14.04 -16.22
CA ILE A 300 8.50 -12.87 -15.30
C ILE A 300 8.42 -13.28 -13.81
N ALA A 301 8.07 -14.53 -13.50
CA ALA A 301 8.04 -15.04 -12.14
C ALA A 301 9.45 -15.28 -11.55
N THR A 302 10.48 -15.44 -12.38
CA THR A 302 11.87 -15.68 -11.94
C THR A 302 12.68 -14.38 -11.82
N VAL A 303 12.14 -13.25 -12.29
CA VAL A 303 12.77 -11.94 -12.20
C VAL A 303 12.60 -11.36 -10.79
N ASP A 304 13.69 -11.32 -10.02
CA ASP A 304 13.73 -10.92 -8.61
C ASP A 304 14.22 -9.49 -8.36
N SER A 305 14.74 -8.83 -9.40
CA SER A 305 15.38 -7.51 -9.30
C SER A 305 15.18 -6.70 -10.59
N LEU A 306 15.22 -5.37 -10.46
CA LEU A 306 15.16 -4.46 -11.61
C LEU A 306 16.31 -4.72 -12.59
N ARG A 307 17.50 -5.07 -12.10
CA ARG A 307 18.66 -5.42 -12.93
C ARG A 307 18.40 -6.66 -13.78
N SER A 308 17.79 -7.70 -13.18
CA SER A 308 17.38 -8.92 -13.88
C SER A 308 16.28 -8.66 -14.91
N LEU A 309 15.38 -7.71 -14.62
CA LEU A 309 14.33 -7.27 -15.55
C LEU A 309 14.94 -6.64 -16.81
N VAL A 310 15.87 -5.70 -16.63
CA VAL A 310 16.52 -5.00 -17.74
C VAL A 310 17.39 -5.95 -18.56
N SER A 311 18.17 -6.83 -17.91
CA SER A 311 19.08 -7.74 -18.63
C SER A 311 18.35 -8.77 -19.48
N ASN A 312 17.12 -9.14 -19.12
CA ASN A 312 16.35 -10.17 -19.80
C ASN A 312 15.13 -9.63 -20.55
N PHE A 313 14.97 -8.31 -20.67
CA PHE A 313 13.71 -7.66 -21.08
C PHE A 313 13.08 -8.24 -22.35
N GLU A 314 13.88 -8.46 -23.40
CA GLU A 314 13.43 -9.01 -24.69
C GLU A 314 13.06 -10.50 -24.62
N ASN A 315 13.65 -11.23 -23.67
CA ASN A 315 13.48 -12.65 -23.48
C ASN A 315 12.38 -12.98 -22.48
N ILE A 316 11.78 -11.98 -21.80
CA ILE A 316 10.77 -12.24 -20.77
C ILE A 316 9.43 -12.66 -21.39
N THR A 317 8.91 -13.80 -20.95
CA THR A 317 7.55 -14.26 -21.24
C THR A 317 6.66 -14.15 -20.00
N MET A 318 5.45 -13.61 -20.21
CA MET A 318 4.42 -13.51 -19.19
C MET A 318 3.22 -14.36 -19.58
N SER A 319 3.01 -15.47 -18.87
CA SER A 319 1.97 -16.46 -19.15
C SER A 319 0.56 -15.96 -18.83
N SER A 320 0.39 -15.11 -17.82
CA SER A 320 -0.89 -14.51 -17.43
C SER A 320 -0.76 -13.00 -17.30
N ILE A 321 -1.17 -12.29 -18.35
CA ILE A 321 -1.23 -10.81 -18.39
C ILE A 321 -2.24 -10.30 -17.35
N THR A 322 -3.29 -11.08 -17.06
CA THR A 322 -4.32 -10.77 -16.07
C THR A 322 -3.83 -10.85 -14.62
N SER A 323 -2.63 -11.39 -14.39
CA SER A 323 -2.06 -11.48 -13.04
C SER A 323 -1.77 -10.12 -12.38
N VAL A 324 -1.69 -9.03 -13.15
CA VAL A 324 -1.63 -7.65 -12.62
C VAL A 324 -2.91 -7.29 -11.84
N LEU A 325 -4.04 -7.87 -12.19
CA LEU A 325 -5.32 -7.67 -11.51
C LEU A 325 -5.63 -8.77 -10.49
N SER A 326 -4.67 -9.66 -10.22
CA SER A 326 -4.90 -10.78 -9.31
C SER A 326 -4.86 -10.35 -7.84
N VAL A 327 -5.73 -10.94 -7.03
CA VAL A 327 -5.91 -10.61 -5.61
C VAL A 327 -4.85 -11.29 -4.72
N SER A 328 -4.11 -12.27 -5.24
CA SER A 328 -3.03 -12.93 -4.49
C SER A 328 -1.74 -12.13 -4.59
N SER A 329 -1.18 -11.73 -3.43
CA SER A 329 0.12 -11.06 -3.33
C SER A 329 1.21 -11.91 -3.97
N LEU A 330 1.63 -11.52 -5.17
CA LEU A 330 2.68 -12.21 -5.91
C LEU A 330 4.03 -11.57 -5.54
N PRO A 331 5.10 -12.35 -5.35
CA PRO A 331 6.37 -11.85 -4.83
C PRO A 331 7.05 -10.78 -5.70
N ASN A 332 6.64 -10.60 -6.97
CA ASN A 332 7.24 -9.67 -7.95
C ASN A 332 6.19 -8.74 -8.61
N GLU A 333 5.15 -8.36 -7.89
CA GLU A 333 4.02 -7.58 -8.43
C GLU A 333 4.45 -6.26 -9.11
N HIS A 334 5.32 -5.47 -8.45
CA HIS A 334 5.84 -4.22 -9.00
C HIS A 334 6.64 -4.43 -10.31
N LEU A 335 7.48 -5.46 -10.39
CA LEU A 335 8.25 -5.79 -11.60
C LEU A 335 7.35 -6.27 -12.74
N ARG A 336 6.26 -6.97 -12.43
CA ARG A 336 5.24 -7.36 -13.41
C ARG A 336 4.53 -6.15 -13.99
N CYS A 337 4.13 -5.21 -13.13
CA CYS A 337 3.50 -3.97 -13.56
C CYS A 337 4.45 -3.12 -14.42
N MET A 338 5.71 -2.96 -14.01
CA MET A 338 6.73 -2.25 -14.79
C MET A 338 6.99 -2.92 -16.14
N PHE A 339 7.19 -4.24 -16.17
CA PHE A 339 7.41 -4.99 -17.40
C PHE A 339 6.25 -4.80 -18.38
N LEU A 340 5.02 -5.00 -17.91
CA LEU A 340 3.85 -4.85 -18.77
C LEU A 340 3.68 -3.42 -19.23
N ALA A 341 3.82 -2.42 -18.35
CA ALA A 341 3.73 -1.02 -18.71
C ALA A 341 4.75 -0.69 -19.82
N LEU A 342 6.03 -1.03 -19.64
CA LEU A 342 7.06 -0.81 -20.65
C LEU A 342 6.79 -1.56 -21.95
N SER A 343 6.32 -2.81 -21.87
CA SER A 343 5.98 -3.62 -23.05
C SER A 343 4.81 -3.06 -23.85
N LEU A 344 3.97 -2.21 -23.25
CA LEU A 344 2.76 -1.65 -23.85
C LEU A 344 2.95 -0.22 -24.38
N ILE A 345 4.09 0.43 -24.09
CA ILE A 345 4.36 1.82 -24.52
C ILE A 345 4.46 1.94 -26.05
N ASP A 346 5.07 0.96 -26.72
CA ASP A 346 5.33 0.98 -28.17
C ASP A 346 4.41 0.07 -29.01
N GLN A 347 3.32 -0.44 -28.41
CA GLN A 347 2.44 -1.42 -29.08
C GLN A 347 1.17 -0.76 -29.62
N GLU A 348 0.81 -1.09 -30.86
CA GLU A 348 -0.46 -0.68 -31.47
C GLU A 348 -1.68 -1.24 -30.71
N SER A 349 -2.80 -0.51 -30.75
CA SER A 349 -4.04 -0.82 -30.02
C SER A 349 -4.62 -2.21 -30.30
N ASP A 350 -4.25 -2.85 -31.42
CA ASP A 350 -4.73 -4.17 -31.82
C ASP A 350 -3.95 -5.35 -31.22
N ASN A 351 -2.97 -5.10 -30.36
CA ASN A 351 -2.19 -6.14 -29.71
C ASN A 351 -3.09 -7.06 -28.84
N HIS A 352 -2.97 -8.38 -29.04
CA HIS A 352 -3.69 -9.39 -28.26
C HIS A 352 -3.54 -9.19 -26.73
N ARG A 353 -2.39 -8.68 -26.28
CA ARG A 353 -2.12 -8.39 -24.87
C ARG A 353 -3.03 -7.30 -24.32
N ILE A 354 -3.29 -6.25 -25.09
CA ILE A 354 -4.20 -5.15 -24.75
C ILE A 354 -5.62 -5.69 -24.64
N LYS A 355 -6.11 -6.41 -25.67
CA LYS A 355 -7.48 -6.99 -25.67
C LYS A 355 -7.73 -7.94 -24.48
N LYS A 356 -6.74 -8.77 -24.10
CA LYS A 356 -6.83 -9.64 -22.91
C LYS A 356 -6.93 -8.84 -21.62
N LEU A 357 -6.17 -7.76 -21.50
CA LEU A 357 -6.19 -6.88 -20.33
C LEU A 357 -7.49 -6.08 -20.26
N GLU A 358 -8.01 -5.59 -21.40
CA GLU A 358 -9.32 -4.94 -21.49
C GLU A 358 -10.45 -5.85 -21.03
N TYR A 359 -10.46 -7.11 -21.49
CA TYR A 359 -11.43 -8.10 -21.03
C TYR A 359 -11.34 -8.32 -19.51
N ALA A 360 -10.12 -8.42 -18.98
CA ALA A 360 -9.90 -8.60 -17.56
C ALA A 360 -10.35 -7.37 -16.74
N ILE A 361 -10.11 -6.15 -17.22
CA ILE A 361 -10.61 -4.91 -16.60
C ILE A 361 -12.15 -4.92 -16.62
N LYS A 362 -12.77 -5.22 -17.77
CA LYS A 362 -14.22 -5.31 -17.90
C LYS A 362 -14.83 -6.32 -16.92
N TYR A 363 -14.19 -7.47 -16.74
CA TYR A 363 -14.69 -8.55 -15.89
C TYR A 363 -14.40 -8.33 -14.39
N HIS A 364 -13.18 -7.91 -14.03
CA HIS A 364 -12.75 -7.83 -12.63
C HIS A 364 -12.99 -6.46 -11.99
N VAL A 365 -12.90 -5.37 -12.76
CA VAL A 365 -13.03 -3.99 -12.26
C VAL A 365 -14.42 -3.44 -12.55
N LEU A 366 -14.88 -3.59 -13.79
CA LEU A 366 -16.12 -2.96 -14.29
C LEU A 366 -17.37 -3.82 -14.10
N SER A 367 -17.25 -4.98 -13.45
CA SER A 367 -18.42 -5.82 -13.15
C SER A 367 -19.24 -5.29 -11.98
N ASP A 368 -20.56 -5.49 -12.03
CA ASP A 368 -21.52 -5.07 -11.00
C ASP A 368 -21.39 -5.83 -9.66
N LYS A 369 -20.32 -6.60 -9.45
CA LYS A 369 -20.09 -7.40 -8.23
C LYS A 369 -19.11 -6.68 -7.29
N PRO A 370 -19.57 -6.09 -6.17
CA PRO A 370 -18.83 -5.09 -5.40
C PRO A 370 -17.60 -5.60 -4.62
N GLN A 371 -17.52 -6.90 -4.30
CA GLN A 371 -16.46 -7.40 -3.40
C GLN A 371 -15.12 -7.70 -4.10
N LYS A 372 -15.13 -8.04 -5.40
CA LYS A 372 -13.90 -8.38 -6.14
C LYS A 372 -13.26 -7.16 -6.79
N SER A 373 -14.04 -6.12 -6.99
CA SER A 373 -13.69 -4.97 -7.82
C SER A 373 -12.93 -3.87 -7.10
N HIS A 374 -13.19 -3.58 -5.82
CA HIS A 374 -12.40 -2.59 -5.07
C HIS A 374 -10.90 -2.95 -5.01
N LEU A 375 -10.59 -4.23 -4.78
CA LEU A 375 -9.21 -4.71 -4.79
C LEU A 375 -8.63 -4.66 -6.21
N ALA A 376 -9.37 -5.12 -7.22
CA ALA A 376 -8.94 -5.04 -8.61
C ALA A 376 -8.70 -3.58 -9.07
N LEU A 377 -9.47 -2.62 -8.57
CA LEU A 377 -9.32 -1.20 -8.87
C LEU A 377 -8.07 -0.61 -8.21
N SER A 378 -7.78 -1.01 -6.96
CA SER A 378 -6.50 -0.64 -6.31
C SER A 378 -5.29 -1.16 -7.10
N GLN A 379 -5.39 -2.37 -7.67
CA GLN A 379 -4.33 -2.91 -8.51
C GLN A 379 -4.24 -2.23 -9.88
N LEU A 380 -5.38 -1.82 -10.44
CA LEU A 380 -5.40 -1.00 -11.64
C LEU A 380 -4.71 0.36 -11.39
N ALA A 381 -4.93 0.96 -10.22
CA ALA A 381 -4.26 2.20 -9.83
C ALA A 381 -2.74 2.02 -9.66
N ASN A 382 -2.30 0.90 -9.06
CA ASN A 382 -0.89 0.55 -8.98
C ASN A 382 -0.25 0.36 -10.37
N PHE A 383 -0.97 -0.28 -11.29
CA PHE A 383 -0.53 -0.43 -12.67
C PHE A 383 -0.47 0.92 -13.41
N ALA A 384 -1.42 1.82 -13.15
CA ALA A 384 -1.45 3.18 -13.69
C ALA A 384 -0.22 4.00 -13.29
N HIS A 385 0.29 3.81 -12.06
CA HIS A 385 1.46 4.52 -11.56
C HIS A 385 2.69 4.31 -12.45
N TYR A 386 2.80 3.14 -13.10
CA TYR A 386 3.89 2.82 -14.02
C TYR A 386 3.65 3.26 -15.47
N GLY A 387 2.54 3.97 -15.75
CA GLY A 387 2.22 4.49 -17.08
C GLY A 387 1.55 3.50 -18.04
N GLY A 388 1.20 2.30 -17.59
CA GLY A 388 0.64 1.23 -18.44
C GLY A 388 -0.78 1.47 -18.95
N LEU A 389 -1.46 2.54 -18.52
CA LEU A 389 -2.85 2.84 -18.91
C LEU A 389 -3.01 3.69 -20.17
N LYS A 390 -1.94 4.25 -20.75
CA LYS A 390 -2.05 5.10 -21.97
C LYS A 390 -2.78 4.36 -23.10
N SER A 391 -2.39 3.12 -23.35
CA SER A 391 -2.95 2.25 -24.40
C SER A 391 -4.34 1.68 -24.06
N LEU A 392 -4.82 1.84 -22.82
CA LEU A 392 -6.12 1.36 -22.31
C LEU A 392 -7.10 2.50 -22.00
N SER A 393 -6.78 3.72 -22.43
CA SER A 393 -7.57 4.91 -22.11
C SER A 393 -8.97 4.87 -22.75
N ALA A 394 -9.10 4.38 -23.98
CA ALA A 394 -10.38 4.31 -24.70
C ALA A 394 -11.47 3.47 -23.99
N PRO A 395 -11.25 2.21 -23.59
CA PRO A 395 -12.27 1.41 -22.90
C PRO A 395 -12.60 1.93 -21.50
N LEU A 396 -11.62 2.55 -20.81
CA LEU A 396 -11.87 3.19 -19.51
C LEU A 396 -12.72 4.46 -19.65
N LEU A 397 -12.48 5.25 -20.70
CA LEU A 397 -13.31 6.40 -21.06
C LEU A 397 -14.72 5.98 -21.44
N GLU A 398 -14.88 4.90 -22.21
CA GLU A 398 -16.18 4.36 -22.60
C GLU A 398 -17.03 4.00 -21.36
N TYR A 399 -16.46 3.29 -20.39
CA TYR A 399 -17.16 2.99 -19.15
C TYR A 399 -17.47 4.23 -18.32
N SER A 400 -16.54 5.18 -18.25
CA SER A 400 -16.74 6.42 -17.47
C SER A 400 -17.80 7.34 -18.10
N ARG A 401 -17.98 7.26 -19.42
CA ARG A 401 -19.05 7.95 -20.17
C ARG A 401 -20.43 7.31 -20.00
N HIS A 402 -20.49 6.04 -19.58
CA HIS A 402 -21.75 5.32 -19.48
C HIS A 402 -22.67 5.96 -18.41
N ILE A 403 -23.81 6.49 -18.86
CA ILE A 403 -24.89 6.93 -17.99
C ILE A 403 -25.72 5.69 -17.66
N ALA A 404 -25.69 5.27 -16.40
CA ALA A 404 -26.38 4.07 -15.97
C ALA A 404 -27.90 4.32 -15.97
N GLN A 405 -28.67 3.40 -16.55
CA GLN A 405 -30.15 3.46 -16.51
C GLN A 405 -30.70 3.40 -15.07
N SER A 406 -29.97 2.71 -14.18
CA SER A 406 -30.20 2.73 -12.72
C SER A 406 -28.87 2.93 -12.00
N PRO A 407 -28.45 4.19 -11.78
CA PRO A 407 -27.17 4.46 -11.15
C PRO A 407 -27.20 4.01 -9.69
N ASN A 408 -26.22 3.20 -9.30
CA ASN A 408 -26.07 2.71 -7.93
C ASN A 408 -24.80 3.31 -7.29
N GLU A 409 -24.73 3.27 -5.95
CA GLU A 409 -23.60 3.79 -5.16
C GLU A 409 -22.25 3.25 -5.67
N TYR A 410 -22.22 1.98 -6.04
CA TYR A 410 -21.02 1.27 -6.45
C TYR A 410 -20.49 1.75 -7.82
N VAL A 411 -21.35 1.87 -8.84
CA VAL A 411 -21.01 2.35 -10.18
C VAL A 411 -20.44 3.77 -10.10
N VAL A 412 -21.08 4.66 -9.34
CA VAL A 412 -20.57 6.02 -9.13
C VAL A 412 -19.22 6.01 -8.42
N SER A 413 -19.04 5.16 -7.40
CA SER A 413 -17.75 5.04 -6.71
C SER A 413 -16.61 4.58 -7.63
N VAL A 414 -16.89 3.65 -8.54
CA VAL A 414 -15.92 3.17 -9.54
C VAL A 414 -15.61 4.27 -10.55
N GLN A 415 -16.63 4.95 -11.08
CA GLN A 415 -16.45 6.09 -11.99
C GLN A 415 -15.56 7.16 -11.38
N ILE A 416 -15.84 7.59 -10.14
CA ILE A 416 -15.03 8.57 -9.41
C ILE A 416 -13.57 8.13 -9.28
N GLN A 417 -13.31 6.85 -8.99
CA GLN A 417 -11.95 6.33 -8.85
C GLN A 417 -11.21 6.25 -10.20
N LEU A 418 -11.92 5.97 -11.30
CA LEU A 418 -11.36 5.94 -12.64
C LEU A 418 -10.92 7.33 -13.13
N LEU A 419 -11.60 8.42 -12.73
CA LEU A 419 -11.29 9.78 -13.19
C LEU A 419 -9.84 10.21 -12.93
N GLU A 420 -9.21 9.77 -11.84
CA GLU A 420 -7.80 10.09 -11.52
C GLU A 420 -6.80 9.32 -12.40
N LEU A 421 -7.23 8.18 -12.96
CA LEU A 421 -6.42 7.27 -13.76
C LEU A 421 -6.45 7.62 -15.26
N LEU A 422 -7.45 8.39 -15.70
CA LEU A 422 -7.64 8.75 -17.11
C LEU A 422 -6.63 9.81 -17.58
N PRO A 423 -6.22 9.78 -18.87
CA PRO A 423 -5.33 10.79 -19.42
C PRO A 423 -6.06 12.14 -19.60
N PRO A 424 -5.35 13.28 -19.45
CA PRO A 424 -5.91 14.61 -19.67
C PRO A 424 -6.14 14.86 -21.17
N THR A 425 -7.30 14.47 -21.65
CA THR A 425 -7.73 14.68 -23.04
C THR A 425 -9.12 15.27 -23.03
N ARG A 426 -9.52 16.05 -24.05
CA ARG A 426 -10.86 16.65 -24.14
C ARG A 426 -12.02 15.67 -23.88
N ASN A 427 -11.85 14.41 -24.25
CA ASN A 427 -12.81 13.32 -24.00
C ASN A 427 -13.15 13.10 -22.51
N ILE A 428 -12.30 13.56 -21.60
CA ILE A 428 -12.51 13.44 -20.15
C ILE A 428 -13.67 14.32 -19.68
N ILE A 429 -13.97 15.41 -20.40
CA ILE A 429 -15.09 16.30 -20.06
C ILE A 429 -16.39 15.50 -20.01
N ASP A 430 -16.65 14.66 -21.02
CA ASP A 430 -17.84 13.79 -21.07
C ASP A 430 -17.87 12.80 -19.89
N ALA A 431 -16.72 12.27 -19.48
CA ALA A 431 -16.64 11.35 -18.34
C ALA A 431 -16.99 12.05 -17.03
N PHE A 432 -16.52 13.29 -16.82
CA PHE A 432 -16.93 14.11 -15.68
C PHE A 432 -18.43 14.44 -15.75
N SER A 433 -18.95 14.82 -16.92
CA SER A 433 -20.38 15.11 -17.12
C SER A 433 -21.27 13.91 -16.76
N SER A 434 -20.94 12.72 -17.26
CA SER A 434 -21.67 11.48 -16.95
C SER A 434 -21.56 11.12 -15.47
N THR A 435 -20.40 11.30 -14.86
CA THR A 435 -20.20 11.03 -13.42
C THR A 435 -21.04 11.99 -12.57
N ILE A 436 -21.08 13.29 -12.89
CA ILE A 436 -21.91 14.28 -12.18
C ILE A 436 -23.39 13.93 -12.33
N THR A 437 -23.82 13.54 -13.53
CA THR A 437 -25.21 13.15 -13.80
C THR A 437 -25.63 11.93 -12.99
N ASN A 438 -24.81 10.87 -12.98
CA ASN A 438 -25.07 9.68 -12.17
C ASN A 438 -25.00 10.00 -10.67
N LEU A 439 -24.07 10.87 -10.24
CA LEU A 439 -23.97 11.30 -8.85
C LEU A 439 -25.23 12.04 -8.41
N ASP A 440 -25.75 12.98 -9.20
CA ASP A 440 -27.00 13.71 -8.89
C ASP A 440 -28.20 12.76 -8.78
N ALA A 441 -28.30 11.76 -9.66
CA ALA A 441 -29.34 10.73 -9.60
C ALA A 441 -29.23 9.84 -8.36
N VAL A 442 -28.03 9.45 -7.93
CA VAL A 442 -27.81 8.63 -6.72
C VAL A 442 -28.11 9.40 -5.43
N GLN A 443 -28.01 10.73 -5.43
CA GLN A 443 -28.37 11.52 -4.24
C GLN A 443 -29.85 11.40 -3.86
N GLU A 444 -30.72 11.10 -4.82
CA GLU A 444 -32.16 10.96 -4.58
C GLU A 444 -32.53 9.57 -4.06
N SER A 445 -31.72 8.55 -4.35
CA SER A 445 -32.00 7.16 -3.98
C SER A 445 -31.29 6.68 -2.70
N VAL A 446 -30.21 7.34 -2.29
CA VAL A 446 -29.36 6.90 -1.17
C VAL A 446 -29.44 7.85 0.03
N SER A 447 -29.14 7.35 1.24
CA SER A 447 -29.03 8.17 2.45
C SER A 447 -28.10 9.38 2.28
N LYS A 448 -28.48 10.53 2.88
CA LYS A 448 -27.73 11.81 2.83
C LYS A 448 -26.23 11.66 3.16
N SER A 449 -25.87 10.84 4.14
CA SER A 449 -24.48 10.63 4.56
C SER A 449 -23.62 9.99 3.47
N LYS A 450 -24.13 8.92 2.84
CA LYS A 450 -23.46 8.23 1.73
C LYS A 450 -23.39 9.10 0.46
N ALA A 451 -24.47 9.79 0.12
CA ALA A 451 -24.47 10.74 -1.00
C ALA A 451 -23.40 11.83 -0.79
N SER A 452 -23.29 12.36 0.43
CA SER A 452 -22.24 13.32 0.78
C SER A 452 -20.84 12.70 0.75
N LEU A 453 -20.68 11.42 1.09
CA LEU A 453 -19.38 10.72 0.99
C LEU A 453 -18.93 10.57 -0.47
N LEU A 454 -19.84 10.22 -1.38
CA LEU A 454 -19.54 10.14 -2.82
C LEU A 454 -19.18 11.52 -3.38
N ALA A 455 -19.94 12.57 -3.04
CA ALA A 455 -19.61 13.93 -3.43
C ALA A 455 -18.23 14.37 -2.91
N ARG A 456 -17.92 14.05 -1.64
CA ARG A 456 -16.60 14.29 -1.06
C ARG A 456 -15.49 13.58 -1.86
N GLN A 457 -15.66 12.31 -2.19
CA GLN A 457 -14.68 11.56 -2.97
C GLN A 457 -14.49 12.18 -4.35
N PHE A 458 -15.58 12.57 -5.01
CA PHE A 458 -15.55 13.25 -6.31
C PHE A 458 -14.76 14.56 -6.25
N PHE A 459 -15.04 15.45 -5.29
CA PHE A 459 -14.35 16.74 -5.20
C PHE A 459 -12.85 16.58 -4.89
N ILE A 460 -12.48 15.66 -4.01
CA ILE A 460 -11.05 15.36 -3.72
C ILE A 460 -10.34 14.89 -4.99
N LYS A 461 -10.97 14.01 -5.77
CA LYS A 461 -10.37 13.48 -7.02
C LYS A 461 -10.26 14.57 -8.08
N LEU A 462 -11.28 15.41 -8.23
CA LEU A 462 -11.26 16.56 -9.13
C LEU A 462 -10.13 17.55 -8.77
N ALA A 463 -10.00 17.92 -7.50
CA ALA A 463 -8.93 18.82 -7.04
C ALA A 463 -7.53 18.26 -7.36
N ARG A 464 -7.32 16.95 -7.14
CA ARG A 464 -6.06 16.26 -7.51
C ARG A 464 -5.83 16.24 -9.01
N CYS A 465 -6.87 16.00 -9.81
CA CYS A 465 -6.77 16.05 -11.27
C CYS A 465 -6.35 17.44 -11.75
N ILE A 466 -6.99 18.50 -11.24
CA ILE A 466 -6.65 19.89 -11.60
C ILE A 466 -5.19 20.18 -11.24
N PHE A 467 -4.74 19.81 -10.04
CA PHE A 467 -3.34 20.01 -9.63
C PHE A 467 -2.36 19.25 -10.54
N LYS A 468 -2.63 17.96 -10.79
CA LYS A 468 -1.82 17.12 -11.68
C LYS A 468 -1.74 17.69 -13.09
N TRP A 469 -2.86 18.12 -13.66
CA TRP A 469 -2.92 18.66 -15.01
C TRP A 469 -2.27 20.04 -15.11
N ASN A 470 -2.36 20.87 -14.07
CA ASN A 470 -1.64 22.13 -13.98
C ASN A 470 -0.11 21.92 -13.98
N VAL A 471 0.39 20.95 -13.19
CA VAL A 471 1.81 20.59 -13.19
C VAL A 471 2.23 20.06 -14.56
N LEU A 472 1.42 19.22 -15.20
CA LEU A 472 1.71 18.75 -16.55
C LEU A 472 1.76 19.92 -17.53
N TYR A 473 0.73 20.78 -17.57
CA TYR A 473 0.64 21.95 -18.44
C TYR A 473 1.85 22.89 -18.29
N SER A 474 2.28 23.19 -17.06
CA SER A 474 3.41 24.09 -16.79
C SER A 474 4.80 23.50 -17.07
N THR A 475 4.98 22.18 -16.91
CA THR A 475 6.30 21.52 -17.03
C THR A 475 6.54 20.85 -18.37
N SER A 476 5.48 20.50 -19.09
CA SER A 476 5.54 19.71 -20.30
C SER A 476 4.28 20.01 -21.13
N ASP A 477 4.40 20.60 -22.32
CA ASP A 477 3.25 20.96 -23.20
C ASP A 477 2.30 19.78 -23.59
N LEU A 478 2.47 18.61 -22.98
CA LEU A 478 1.64 17.41 -22.99
C LEU A 478 0.16 17.62 -22.61
N CYS A 479 -0.22 18.78 -22.06
CA CYS A 479 -1.60 19.06 -21.59
C CYS A 479 -2.13 20.42 -22.09
N SER A 480 -1.94 20.74 -23.37
CA SER A 480 -2.35 22.03 -23.96
C SER A 480 -3.84 22.35 -23.85
N GLU A 481 -4.70 21.33 -23.77
CA GLU A 481 -6.16 21.49 -23.63
C GLU A 481 -6.63 21.76 -22.18
N PHE A 482 -5.70 21.85 -21.21
CA PHE A 482 -6.00 22.06 -19.79
C PHE A 482 -7.01 23.21 -19.52
N PRO A 483 -6.84 24.41 -20.09
CA PRO A 483 -7.77 25.53 -19.85
C PRO A 483 -9.22 25.19 -20.19
N VAL A 484 -9.45 24.59 -21.36
CA VAL A 484 -10.79 24.24 -21.85
C VAL A 484 -11.42 23.17 -20.98
N MET A 485 -10.65 22.13 -20.62
CA MET A 485 -11.12 21.05 -19.76
C MET A 485 -11.56 21.57 -18.38
N VAL A 486 -10.76 22.43 -17.74
CA VAL A 486 -11.08 22.97 -16.42
C VAL A 486 -12.33 23.83 -16.47
N VAL A 487 -12.44 24.72 -17.45
CA VAL A 487 -13.60 25.63 -17.61
C VAL A 487 -14.91 24.86 -17.80
N ASP A 488 -14.93 23.87 -18.69
CA ASP A 488 -16.13 23.10 -18.98
C ASP A 488 -16.54 22.21 -17.79
N ILE A 489 -15.58 21.58 -17.11
CA ILE A 489 -15.84 20.76 -15.92
C ILE A 489 -16.35 21.62 -14.77
N LEU A 490 -15.71 22.78 -14.49
CA LEU A 490 -16.11 23.65 -13.38
C LEU A 490 -17.52 24.20 -13.55
N SER A 491 -17.90 24.56 -14.78
CA SER A 491 -19.26 25.05 -15.07
C SER A 491 -20.33 24.04 -14.62
N GLN A 492 -20.09 22.74 -14.89
CA GLN A 492 -21.00 21.67 -14.48
C GLN A 492 -20.95 21.39 -12.97
N VAL A 493 -19.75 21.44 -12.38
CA VAL A 493 -19.56 21.25 -10.95
C VAL A 493 -20.26 22.36 -10.16
N PHE A 494 -20.14 23.62 -10.57
CA PHE A 494 -20.83 24.73 -9.92
C PHE A 494 -22.34 24.61 -10.02
N ALA A 495 -22.89 24.21 -11.17
CA ALA A 495 -24.33 23.96 -11.32
C ALA A 495 -24.82 22.86 -10.37
N PHE A 496 -24.07 21.75 -10.27
CA PHE A 496 -24.37 20.64 -9.35
C PHE A 496 -24.29 21.07 -7.88
N VAL A 497 -23.22 21.75 -7.49
CA VAL A 497 -22.98 22.19 -6.11
C VAL A 497 -24.02 23.23 -5.69
N GLN A 498 -24.35 24.19 -6.54
CA GLN A 498 -25.39 25.19 -6.27
C GLN A 498 -26.75 24.53 -5.92
N LYS A 499 -27.12 23.47 -6.65
CA LYS A 499 -28.37 22.74 -6.42
C LYS A 499 -28.36 21.95 -5.10
N ARG A 500 -27.19 21.45 -4.68
CA ARG A 500 -27.06 20.45 -3.59
C ARG A 500 -26.27 20.95 -2.38
N TRP A 501 -25.83 22.20 -2.33
CA TRP A 501 -24.97 22.73 -1.27
C TRP A 501 -25.47 22.43 0.15
N MET A 502 -26.77 22.64 0.38
CA MET A 502 -27.42 22.43 1.68
C MET A 502 -27.59 20.94 2.05
N SER A 503 -27.46 20.01 1.11
CA SER A 503 -27.52 18.57 1.40
C SER A 503 -26.15 17.99 1.78
N PHE A 504 -25.06 18.71 1.52
CA PHE A 504 -23.71 18.27 1.82
C PHE A 504 -23.39 18.37 3.31
N GLN A 505 -22.73 17.32 3.82
CA GLN A 505 -22.08 17.38 5.12
C GLN A 505 -20.77 18.19 5.03
N LEU A 506 -20.28 18.67 6.17
CA LEU A 506 -19.06 19.48 6.27
C LEU A 506 -17.86 18.87 5.53
N GLY A 507 -17.67 17.55 5.59
CA GLY A 507 -16.57 16.88 4.90
C GLY A 507 -16.61 17.02 3.37
N ALA A 508 -17.80 17.09 2.76
CA ALA A 508 -17.95 17.33 1.34
C ALA A 508 -17.81 18.82 1.00
N GLN A 509 -18.30 19.71 1.87
CA GLN A 509 -18.11 21.15 1.71
C GLN A 509 -16.62 21.53 1.76
N PHE A 510 -15.85 20.95 2.69
CA PHE A 510 -14.40 21.15 2.74
C PHE A 510 -13.69 20.61 1.50
N ALA A 511 -14.06 19.40 1.06
CA ALA A 511 -13.51 18.83 -0.16
C ALA A 511 -13.83 19.66 -1.42
N PHE A 512 -14.97 20.35 -1.46
CA PHE A 512 -15.27 21.29 -2.53
C PHE A 512 -14.31 22.50 -2.51
N LEU A 513 -13.94 23.01 -1.33
CA LEU A 513 -12.96 24.10 -1.21
C LEU A 513 -11.53 23.68 -1.61
N ASP A 514 -11.21 22.39 -1.55
CA ASP A 514 -9.95 21.87 -2.11
C ASP A 514 -9.86 22.12 -3.61
N ILE A 515 -10.99 22.21 -4.33
CA ILE A 515 -11.02 22.61 -5.76
C ILE A 515 -10.56 24.05 -5.90
N PHE A 516 -11.04 24.97 -5.06
CA PHE A 516 -10.56 26.36 -5.07
C PHE A 516 -9.08 26.43 -4.75
N THR A 517 -8.59 25.61 -3.83
CA THR A 517 -7.16 25.51 -3.52
C THR A 517 -6.34 25.02 -4.72
N ALA A 518 -6.84 24.00 -5.44
CA ALA A 518 -6.22 23.53 -6.67
C ALA A 518 -6.20 24.61 -7.76
N LEU A 519 -7.28 25.39 -7.90
CA LEU A 519 -7.34 26.49 -8.87
C LEU A 519 -6.42 27.66 -8.50
N LYS A 520 -6.26 27.97 -7.21
CA LYS A 520 -5.29 28.96 -6.72
C LYS A 520 -3.83 28.59 -7.05
N SER A 521 -3.54 27.32 -7.35
CA SER A 521 -2.21 26.87 -7.77
C SER A 521 -1.87 27.20 -9.23
N VAL A 522 -2.86 27.61 -10.03
CA VAL A 522 -2.66 28.04 -11.42
C VAL A 522 -2.21 29.50 -11.43
N ASP A 523 -1.17 29.80 -12.20
CA ASP A 523 -0.67 31.17 -12.30
C ASP A 523 -1.70 32.11 -12.94
N ALA A 524 -1.91 33.27 -12.33
CA ALA A 524 -2.95 34.21 -12.74
C ALA A 524 -2.70 34.81 -14.15
N GLU A 525 -1.43 34.87 -14.58
CA GLU A 525 -1.06 35.31 -15.93
C GLU A 525 -1.44 34.27 -16.99
N ASP A 526 -1.29 32.97 -16.68
CA ASP A 526 -1.66 31.90 -17.60
C ASP A 526 -3.17 31.89 -17.84
N ILE A 527 -3.96 32.15 -16.80
CA ILE A 527 -5.44 32.22 -16.88
C ILE A 527 -5.90 33.31 -17.85
N ARG A 528 -5.11 34.37 -18.08
CA ARG A 528 -5.45 35.42 -19.04
C ARG A 528 -5.58 34.90 -20.47
N THR A 529 -4.87 33.81 -20.79
CA THR A 529 -4.91 33.18 -22.10
C THR A 529 -6.11 32.24 -22.28
N TRP A 530 -6.89 32.01 -21.22
CA TRP A 530 -7.96 31.02 -21.22
C TRP A 530 -9.21 31.55 -21.92
N GLN A 531 -9.67 30.80 -22.91
CA GLN A 531 -10.98 31.04 -23.52
C GLN A 531 -12.07 30.79 -22.45
N LYS A 532 -12.99 31.75 -22.28
CA LYS A 532 -14.09 31.70 -21.29
C LYS A 532 -13.64 31.55 -19.84
N ALA A 533 -12.57 32.25 -19.45
CA ALA A 533 -12.13 32.34 -18.05
C ALA A 533 -13.24 32.76 -17.07
N SER A 534 -14.31 33.42 -17.54
CA SER A 534 -15.49 33.80 -16.75
C SER A 534 -16.16 32.62 -16.04
N ALA A 535 -16.01 31.39 -16.54
CA ALA A 535 -16.51 30.18 -15.88
C ALA A 535 -15.83 29.86 -14.53
N LEU A 536 -14.68 30.47 -14.24
CA LEU A 536 -14.03 30.38 -12.93
C LEU A 536 -14.83 31.12 -11.85
N ILE A 537 -15.65 32.09 -12.23
CA ILE A 537 -16.47 32.85 -11.28
C ILE A 537 -17.65 31.96 -10.87
N PRO A 538 -17.81 31.64 -9.56
CA PRO A 538 -18.94 30.86 -9.11
C PRO A 538 -20.26 31.59 -9.41
N PRO A 539 -21.35 30.87 -9.75
CA PRO A 539 -22.66 31.49 -9.90
C PRO A 539 -23.11 32.23 -8.63
N PRO A 540 -23.94 33.29 -8.74
CA PRO A 540 -24.30 34.13 -7.59
C PRO A 540 -24.90 33.37 -6.41
N VAL A 541 -25.79 32.42 -6.69
CA VAL A 541 -26.44 31.61 -5.65
C VAL A 541 -25.40 30.82 -4.87
N LEU A 542 -24.44 30.19 -5.55
CA LEU A 542 -23.37 29.44 -4.90
C LEU A 542 -22.46 30.37 -4.10
N MET A 543 -22.05 31.49 -4.69
CA MET A 543 -21.15 32.44 -4.03
C MET A 543 -21.77 32.99 -2.73
N TYR A 544 -23.03 33.41 -2.75
CA TYR A 544 -23.69 33.93 -1.56
C TYR A 544 -24.01 32.82 -0.53
N GLN A 545 -24.30 31.60 -0.96
CA GLN A 545 -24.40 30.44 -0.05
C GLN A 545 -23.09 30.18 0.70
N LEU A 546 -21.94 30.36 0.04
CA LEU A 546 -20.63 30.23 0.66
C LEU A 546 -20.34 31.37 1.65
N LEU A 547 -20.72 32.61 1.31
CA LEU A 547 -20.51 33.80 2.16
C LEU A 547 -21.39 33.80 3.42
N VAL A 548 -22.59 33.25 3.36
CA VAL A 548 -23.53 33.16 4.49
C VAL A 548 -23.37 31.83 5.27
N SER A 549 -22.39 31.00 4.90
CA SER A 549 -22.09 29.74 5.59
C SER A 549 -21.77 29.98 7.07
N THR A 550 -22.33 29.16 7.95
CA THR A 550 -22.09 29.17 9.41
C THR A 550 -20.74 28.59 9.82
N ASN A 551 -19.98 28.04 8.87
CA ASN A 551 -18.66 27.50 9.13
C ASN A 551 -17.57 28.54 8.77
N PRO A 552 -16.68 28.90 9.71
CA PRO A 552 -15.68 29.94 9.49
C PRO A 552 -14.63 29.59 8.44
N TYR A 553 -14.30 28.31 8.29
CA TYR A 553 -13.34 27.85 7.29
C TYR A 553 -13.93 28.00 5.88
N VAL A 554 -15.20 27.63 5.70
CA VAL A 554 -15.90 27.82 4.42
C VAL A 554 -15.94 29.29 4.02
N LEU A 555 -16.32 30.15 4.95
CA LEU A 555 -16.32 31.60 4.75
C LEU A 555 -14.94 32.11 4.36
N SER A 556 -13.90 31.79 5.15
CA SER A 556 -12.53 32.22 4.91
C SER A 556 -12.00 31.79 3.55
N GLU A 557 -12.12 30.51 3.18
CA GLU A 557 -11.58 30.00 1.92
C GLU A 557 -12.30 30.54 0.70
N SER A 558 -13.61 30.78 0.81
CA SER A 558 -14.41 31.39 -0.27
C SER A 558 -13.98 32.84 -0.52
N LEU A 559 -13.69 33.60 0.54
CA LEU A 559 -13.13 34.95 0.43
C LEU A 559 -11.70 34.92 -0.14
N GLY A 560 -10.91 33.91 0.25
CA GLY A 560 -9.58 33.69 -0.33
C GLY A 560 -9.65 33.39 -1.82
N TYR A 561 -10.69 32.66 -2.27
CA TYR A 561 -10.93 32.44 -3.69
C TYR A 561 -11.33 33.73 -4.42
N LEU A 562 -12.18 34.58 -3.83
CA LEU A 562 -12.43 35.93 -4.37
C LEU A 562 -11.15 36.76 -4.47
N ALA A 563 -10.28 36.71 -3.45
CA ALA A 563 -9.01 37.43 -3.47
C ALA A 563 -8.10 36.95 -4.61
N PHE A 564 -8.13 35.65 -4.94
CA PHE A 564 -7.47 35.09 -6.11
C PHE A 564 -8.12 35.56 -7.42
N LEU A 565 -9.45 35.52 -7.55
CA LEU A 565 -10.16 35.99 -8.76
C LEU A 565 -9.93 37.48 -9.04
N LYS A 566 -9.63 38.29 -8.02
CA LYS A 566 -9.20 39.69 -8.22
C LYS A 566 -7.87 39.83 -8.96
N LYS A 567 -6.97 38.86 -8.81
CA LYS A 567 -5.67 38.84 -9.50
C LYS A 567 -5.80 38.41 -10.96
N VAL A 568 -6.88 37.71 -11.29
CA VAL A 568 -7.21 37.26 -12.65
C VAL A 568 -7.86 38.40 -13.44
N THR A 569 -7.42 38.60 -14.68
CA THR A 569 -8.05 39.52 -15.63
C THR A 569 -9.02 38.76 -16.53
N PHE A 570 -10.24 39.26 -16.66
CA PHE A 570 -11.27 38.71 -17.54
C PHE A 570 -11.50 39.68 -18.70
N GLU A 571 -11.63 39.16 -19.93
CA GLU A 571 -11.97 39.99 -21.11
C GLU A 571 -13.44 40.42 -21.11
N ASP A 572 -14.31 39.60 -20.52
CA ASP A 572 -15.76 39.84 -20.46
C ASP A 572 -16.11 40.88 -19.37
N GLU A 573 -16.66 42.02 -19.79
CA GLU A 573 -17.09 43.09 -18.89
C GLU A 573 -18.15 42.62 -17.88
N SER A 574 -19.05 41.72 -18.28
CA SER A 574 -20.12 41.22 -17.39
C SER A 574 -19.54 40.37 -16.26
N ALA A 575 -18.52 39.57 -16.56
CA ALA A 575 -17.77 38.77 -15.58
C ALA A 575 -16.98 39.67 -14.62
N LEU A 576 -16.37 40.75 -15.12
CA LEU A 576 -15.69 41.74 -14.29
C LEU A 576 -16.64 42.44 -13.32
N GLN A 577 -17.82 42.86 -13.81
CA GLN A 577 -18.86 43.48 -12.97
C GLN A 577 -19.34 42.51 -11.90
N LEU A 578 -19.59 41.25 -12.26
CA LEU A 578 -20.03 40.20 -11.34
C LEU A 578 -19.01 39.96 -10.22
N ARG A 579 -17.73 39.76 -10.58
CA ARG A 579 -16.64 39.60 -9.60
C ARG A 579 -16.54 40.81 -8.69
N ASN A 580 -16.55 42.02 -9.26
CA ASN A 580 -16.41 43.24 -8.45
C ASN A 580 -17.59 43.41 -7.50
N SER A 581 -18.81 43.05 -7.93
CA SER A 581 -19.98 43.05 -7.07
C SER A 581 -19.81 42.09 -5.88
N TYR A 582 -19.33 40.85 -6.11
CA TYR A 582 -19.04 39.92 -5.01
C TYR A 582 -18.04 40.47 -4.00
N VAL A 583 -16.99 41.17 -4.47
CA VAL A 583 -16.00 41.79 -3.58
C VAL A 583 -16.63 42.90 -2.77
N VAL A 584 -17.43 43.78 -3.39
CA VAL A 584 -18.12 44.88 -2.71
C VAL A 584 -19.10 44.34 -1.67
N ASP A 585 -19.94 43.39 -2.05
CA ASP A 585 -20.95 42.79 -1.17
C ASP A 585 -20.28 42.03 -0.01
N ALA A 586 -19.20 41.28 -0.25
CA ALA A 586 -18.45 40.60 0.81
C ALA A 586 -17.82 41.59 1.80
N ILE A 587 -17.26 42.70 1.32
CA ILE A 587 -16.70 43.76 2.18
C ILE A 587 -17.81 44.47 2.97
N ASN A 588 -18.94 44.76 2.34
CA ASN A 588 -20.10 45.37 2.97
C ASN A 588 -20.66 44.48 4.09
N PHE A 589 -20.73 43.17 3.82
CA PHE A 589 -21.19 42.17 4.76
C PHE A 589 -20.24 41.98 5.94
N LEU A 590 -18.94 41.77 5.71
CA LEU A 590 -17.99 41.39 6.76
C LEU A 590 -17.33 42.55 7.48
N TRP A 591 -17.05 43.66 6.78
CA TRP A 591 -16.23 44.74 7.34
C TRP A 591 -16.96 46.07 7.49
N LYS A 592 -17.67 46.55 6.47
CA LYS A 592 -18.30 47.88 6.55
C LYS A 592 -19.60 47.91 7.34
N GLU A 593 -20.10 46.75 7.80
CA GLU A 593 -21.34 46.66 8.59
C GLU A 593 -22.55 47.27 7.84
N ALA A 594 -22.57 47.04 6.53
CA ALA A 594 -23.59 47.50 5.59
C ALA A 594 -24.16 46.30 4.81
N ALA A 595 -24.41 45.19 5.51
CA ALA A 595 -24.96 43.97 4.94
C ALA A 595 -26.28 44.26 4.21
N PHE A 596 -26.46 43.66 3.03
CA PHE A 596 -27.65 43.76 2.19
C PHE A 596 -28.02 45.18 1.71
N ASN A 597 -27.15 46.18 1.91
CA ASN A 597 -27.38 47.50 1.35
C ASN A 597 -27.38 47.40 -0.18
N LYS A 598 -28.31 48.10 -0.84
CA LYS A 598 -28.46 48.08 -2.29
C LYS A 598 -28.51 49.51 -2.80
N GLU A 599 -27.60 49.83 -3.71
CA GLU A 599 -27.52 51.16 -4.32
C GLU A 599 -27.69 51.02 -5.83
N ALA A 600 -28.71 51.68 -6.39
CA ALA A 600 -28.96 51.66 -7.83
C ALA A 600 -27.74 52.21 -8.59
N GLU A 601 -27.47 51.63 -9.76
CA GLU A 601 -26.35 52.03 -10.65
C GLU A 601 -24.95 51.82 -10.05
N THR A 602 -24.83 51.07 -8.95
CA THR A 602 -23.55 50.66 -8.37
C THR A 602 -23.34 49.14 -8.44
N LEU A 603 -22.14 48.70 -8.05
CA LEU A 603 -21.80 47.28 -7.91
C LEU A 603 -22.30 46.67 -6.59
N ASN A 604 -22.99 47.44 -5.76
CA ASN A 604 -23.54 47.00 -4.48
C ASN A 604 -24.92 46.37 -4.69
N TRP A 605 -24.96 45.05 -4.81
CA TRP A 605 -26.18 44.32 -5.17
C TRP A 605 -26.92 43.78 -3.96
N GLY A 606 -26.42 44.02 -2.75
CA GLY A 606 -27.07 43.58 -1.52
C GLY A 606 -27.22 42.07 -1.44
N MET A 607 -26.22 41.33 -1.93
CA MET A 607 -26.23 39.87 -2.09
C MET A 607 -27.36 39.36 -2.99
N MET A 608 -27.85 40.20 -3.91
CA MET A 608 -28.95 39.92 -4.83
C MET A 608 -30.28 39.54 -4.14
N LEU A 609 -30.46 39.94 -2.88
CA LEU A 609 -31.74 39.79 -2.21
C LEU A 609 -32.75 40.85 -2.69
N ASP A 610 -34.02 40.48 -2.72
CA ASP A 610 -35.11 41.39 -3.04
C ASP A 610 -35.29 42.43 -1.92
N SER A 611 -35.52 43.69 -2.29
CA SER A 611 -35.67 44.78 -1.31
C SER A 611 -36.90 44.58 -0.42
N GLY A 612 -38.01 44.09 -0.98
CA GLY A 612 -39.21 43.78 -0.20
C GLY A 612 -39.01 42.61 0.77
N PHE A 613 -38.10 41.69 0.46
CA PHE A 613 -37.68 40.64 1.39
C PHE A 613 -36.83 41.19 2.54
N ILE A 614 -35.87 42.07 2.24
CA ILE A 614 -35.01 42.72 3.25
C ILE A 614 -35.86 43.55 4.22
N GLU A 615 -36.84 44.31 3.73
CA GLU A 615 -37.77 45.10 4.55
C GLU A 615 -38.61 44.22 5.49
N LYS A 616 -39.07 43.05 5.03
CA LYS A 616 -39.82 42.12 5.88
C LYS A 616 -38.94 41.49 6.95
N ILE A 617 -37.67 41.18 6.62
CA ILE A 617 -36.72 40.66 7.60
C ILE A 617 -36.38 41.73 8.65
N SER A 618 -36.12 42.97 8.23
CA SER A 618 -35.77 44.04 9.16
C SER A 618 -36.90 44.35 10.14
N ALA A 619 -38.16 44.14 9.73
CA ALA A 619 -39.34 44.29 10.58
C ALA A 619 -39.50 43.19 11.65
N HIS A 620 -38.74 42.10 11.60
CA HIS A 620 -38.81 41.07 12.64
C HIS A 620 -38.26 41.56 13.98
N ASN A 621 -38.89 41.13 15.07
CA ASN A 621 -38.56 41.57 16.43
C ASN A 621 -37.09 41.36 16.82
N TYR A 622 -36.44 40.36 16.23
CA TYR A 622 -35.03 40.05 16.46
C TYR A 622 -34.10 41.24 16.10
N PHE A 623 -34.37 41.90 14.97
CA PHE A 623 -33.58 43.03 14.47
C PHE A 623 -34.15 44.39 14.90
N GLY A 624 -35.44 44.44 15.25
CA GLY A 624 -36.14 45.67 15.60
C GLY A 624 -36.08 46.08 17.08
N TYR A 625 -35.87 45.14 18.01
CA TYR A 625 -35.93 45.41 19.47
C TYR A 625 -34.65 45.07 20.24
N SER A 626 -33.63 44.48 19.60
CA SER A 626 -32.33 44.23 20.25
C SER A 626 -31.29 45.24 19.77
N ASP A 627 -30.61 45.91 20.71
CA ASP A 627 -29.49 46.80 20.37
C ASP A 627 -28.21 46.02 20.02
N GLN A 628 -28.21 44.70 20.24
CA GLN A 628 -27.03 43.85 20.07
C GLN A 628 -26.80 43.42 18.62
N ILE A 629 -27.86 43.14 17.84
CA ILE A 629 -27.73 42.67 16.46
C ILE A 629 -28.70 43.43 15.56
N ARG A 630 -28.15 44.17 14.59
CA ARG A 630 -28.93 44.85 13.54
C ARG A 630 -28.77 44.10 12.23
N LEU A 631 -29.77 44.18 11.35
CA LEU A 631 -29.71 43.50 10.04
C LEU A 631 -28.47 43.93 9.23
N ARG A 632 -28.10 45.21 9.30
CA ARG A 632 -26.90 45.75 8.62
C ARG A 632 -25.58 45.17 9.16
N THR A 633 -25.55 44.71 10.41
CA THR A 633 -24.33 44.26 11.10
C THR A 633 -24.24 42.75 11.25
N VAL A 634 -25.30 42.00 10.92
CA VAL A 634 -25.40 40.54 11.13
C VAL A 634 -24.28 39.72 10.47
N GLY A 635 -23.71 40.23 9.38
CA GLY A 635 -22.59 39.60 8.68
C GLY A 635 -21.20 40.03 9.16
N GLY A 636 -21.13 41.06 10.00
CA GLY A 636 -19.89 41.74 10.37
C GLY A 636 -18.96 40.84 11.17
N LEU A 637 -17.65 41.08 11.10
CA LEU A 637 -16.61 40.22 11.68
C LEU A 637 -16.93 39.66 13.08
N VAL A 638 -17.42 40.51 13.99
CA VAL A 638 -17.66 40.17 15.41
C VAL A 638 -19.07 39.62 15.66
N GLN A 639 -20.01 39.84 14.74
CA GLN A 639 -21.42 39.45 14.87
C GLN A 639 -21.81 38.30 13.93
N ASN A 640 -20.93 37.96 12.99
CA ASN A 640 -21.13 36.89 12.03
C ASN A 640 -21.30 35.54 12.76
N PRO A 641 -22.36 34.77 12.49
CA PRO A 641 -22.61 33.49 13.16
C PRO A 641 -21.43 32.51 13.14
N SER A 642 -20.56 32.61 12.13
CA SER A 642 -19.39 31.75 11.94
C SER A 642 -18.19 32.17 12.78
N LEU A 643 -18.11 33.46 13.16
CA LEU A 643 -16.92 34.06 13.76
C LEU A 643 -17.17 34.66 15.14
N ALA A 644 -18.43 34.92 15.51
CA ALA A 644 -18.79 35.69 16.70
C ALA A 644 -18.16 35.13 17.98
N TYR A 645 -18.27 33.81 18.19
CA TYR A 645 -17.68 33.17 19.36
C TYR A 645 -16.14 33.23 19.36
N MET A 646 -15.50 32.97 18.22
CA MET A 646 -14.04 33.07 18.12
C MET A 646 -13.55 34.50 18.32
N CYS A 647 -14.28 35.49 17.83
CA CYS A 647 -13.94 36.89 18.06
C CYS A 647 -14.13 37.28 19.52
N ALA A 648 -15.19 36.81 20.19
CA ALA A 648 -15.39 37.03 21.62
C ALA A 648 -14.26 36.40 22.45
N GLU A 649 -13.86 35.16 22.14
CA GLU A 649 -12.72 34.50 22.78
C GLU A 649 -11.42 35.29 22.59
N LEU A 650 -11.17 35.79 21.37
CA LEU A 650 -9.99 36.61 21.10
C LEU A 650 -10.03 37.95 21.84
N VAL A 651 -11.19 38.58 21.99
CA VAL A 651 -11.33 39.80 22.81
C VAL A 651 -11.03 39.47 24.26
N TRP A 652 -11.58 38.38 24.80
CA TRP A 652 -11.28 37.95 26.16
C TRP A 652 -9.80 37.67 26.37
N MET A 653 -9.11 37.08 25.38
CA MET A 653 -7.67 36.92 25.44
C MET A 653 -6.91 38.24 25.45
N LEU A 654 -7.39 39.26 24.75
CA LEU A 654 -6.80 40.61 24.78
C LEU A 654 -7.05 41.27 26.14
N GLU A 655 -8.23 41.07 26.72
CA GLU A 655 -8.58 41.56 28.06
C GLU A 655 -7.67 40.91 29.12
N ASP A 656 -7.52 39.57 29.09
CA ASP A 656 -6.70 38.81 30.02
C ASP A 656 -5.19 39.17 29.93
N GLN A 657 -4.74 39.78 28.83
CA GLN A 657 -3.35 40.26 28.66
C GLN A 657 -3.08 41.62 29.31
N GLN A 658 -4.11 42.43 29.55
CA GLN A 658 -3.95 43.71 30.22
C GLN A 658 -4.05 43.54 31.73
N GLN A 659 -3.21 44.29 32.44
CA GLN A 659 -3.34 44.42 33.89
C GLN A 659 -4.45 45.44 34.17
N ASP A 660 -5.22 45.22 35.23
CA ASP A 660 -6.22 46.17 35.76
C ASP A 660 -7.55 46.32 34.98
N ILE A 661 -7.95 45.33 34.17
CA ILE A 661 -9.32 45.29 33.64
C ILE A 661 -10.32 44.87 34.72
N ASN A 662 -11.39 45.65 34.90
CA ASN A 662 -12.41 45.39 35.93
C ASN A 662 -13.72 44.79 35.38
N ILE A 663 -13.95 44.84 34.07
CA ILE A 663 -15.13 44.29 33.39
C ILE A 663 -14.72 43.47 32.16
N ARG A 664 -15.31 42.29 32.02
CA ARG A 664 -15.20 41.43 30.84
C ARG A 664 -16.40 41.65 29.93
N HIS A 665 -16.17 41.97 28.66
CA HIS A 665 -17.29 42.21 27.73
C HIS A 665 -17.98 40.88 27.36
N PRO A 666 -19.32 40.76 27.46
CA PRO A 666 -20.01 39.48 27.24
C PRO A 666 -20.04 39.03 25.76
N GLY A 667 -19.84 39.98 24.83
CA GLY A 667 -19.92 39.73 23.38
C GLY A 667 -21.36 39.60 22.88
N PRO A 668 -21.60 39.71 21.55
CA PRO A 668 -20.69 40.21 20.52
C PRO A 668 -20.44 41.73 20.66
N LEU A 669 -19.28 42.23 20.23
CA LEU A 669 -19.01 43.68 20.33
C LEU A 669 -19.82 44.45 19.30
N ALA A 670 -20.28 45.63 19.72
CA ALA A 670 -20.76 46.69 18.86
C ALA A 670 -19.97 47.99 19.12
N GLU A 671 -19.90 48.87 18.13
CA GLU A 671 -19.24 50.18 18.30
C GLU A 671 -19.85 50.99 19.46
N GLU A 672 -21.17 50.89 19.64
CA GLU A 672 -21.92 51.57 20.71
C GLU A 672 -21.51 51.05 22.10
N THR A 673 -21.41 49.73 22.26
CA THR A 673 -20.97 49.11 23.53
C THR A 673 -19.52 49.47 23.88
N VAL A 674 -18.63 49.56 22.88
CA VAL A 674 -17.24 49.98 23.10
C VAL A 674 -17.17 51.44 23.53
N LYS A 675 -17.98 52.32 22.93
CA LYS A 675 -18.04 53.73 23.33
C LYS A 675 -18.56 53.90 24.76
N GLN A 676 -19.58 53.13 25.14
CA GLN A 676 -20.11 53.13 26.52
C GLN A 676 -19.03 52.73 27.53
N LEU A 677 -18.28 51.66 27.27
CA LEU A 677 -17.20 51.21 28.14
C LEU A 677 -16.06 52.23 28.28
N HIS A 678 -15.76 53.00 27.25
CA HIS A 678 -14.74 54.07 27.32
C HIS A 678 -15.24 55.36 27.99
N GLN A 679 -16.56 55.56 28.07
CA GLN A 679 -17.18 56.75 28.67
C GLN A 679 -17.46 56.59 30.16
N ASP A 680 -17.53 55.35 30.64
CA ASP A 680 -17.80 55.05 32.05
C ASP A 680 -16.52 55.19 32.89
N GLU A 681 -16.47 56.19 33.77
CA GLU A 681 -15.31 56.48 34.63
C GLU A 681 -15.04 55.36 35.65
N GLU A 682 -16.05 54.53 35.96
CA GLU A 682 -15.89 53.40 36.88
C GLU A 682 -15.32 52.15 36.20
N VAL A 683 -15.20 52.15 34.86
CA VAL A 683 -14.79 50.99 34.06
C VAL A 683 -13.41 51.16 33.46
N THR A 684 -12.51 50.25 33.78
CA THR A 684 -11.18 50.16 33.15
C THR A 684 -11.18 49.01 32.16
N TRP A 685 -11.05 49.34 30.87
CA TRP A 685 -11.10 48.38 29.77
C TRP A 685 -9.97 48.60 28.76
N LEU A 686 -9.98 47.85 27.65
CA LEU A 686 -8.95 47.91 26.62
C LEU A 686 -8.79 49.33 26.05
N PRO A 687 -7.57 49.89 25.97
CA PRO A 687 -7.32 51.25 25.48
C PRO A 687 -7.31 51.33 23.93
N LEU A 688 -8.15 50.52 23.27
CA LEU A 688 -8.18 50.37 21.82
C LEU A 688 -9.52 50.85 21.26
N SER A 689 -9.46 51.57 20.14
CA SER A 689 -10.66 51.93 19.40
C SER A 689 -11.36 50.68 18.85
N TYR A 690 -12.67 50.74 18.64
CA TYR A 690 -13.42 49.63 18.02
C TYR A 690 -12.78 49.15 16.71
N HIS A 691 -12.30 50.08 15.89
CA HIS A 691 -11.61 49.77 14.64
C HIS A 691 -10.28 49.01 14.90
N ASP A 692 -9.47 49.45 15.85
CA ASP A 692 -8.17 48.83 16.12
C ASP A 692 -8.32 47.46 16.81
N ILE A 693 -9.36 47.27 17.63
CA ILE A 693 -9.77 45.95 18.13
C ILE A 693 -10.05 45.04 16.93
N ARG A 694 -10.90 45.46 15.98
CA ARG A 694 -11.23 44.65 14.79
C ARG A 694 -10.02 44.30 13.93
N VAL A 695 -9.06 45.22 13.77
CA VAL A 695 -7.79 44.95 13.07
C VAL A 695 -6.97 43.91 13.83
N THR A 696 -6.91 44.01 15.15
CA THR A 696 -6.20 43.05 16.02
C THR A 696 -6.84 41.66 15.95
N LEU A 697 -8.17 41.59 15.96
CA LEU A 697 -8.91 40.34 15.77
C LEU A 697 -8.60 39.72 14.41
N LEU A 698 -8.61 40.52 13.34
CA LEU A 698 -8.29 40.04 11.99
C LEU A 698 -6.87 39.47 11.89
N ASN A 699 -5.88 40.15 12.48
CA ASN A 699 -4.49 39.65 12.53
C ASN A 699 -4.36 38.35 13.35
N ASN A 700 -5.12 38.20 14.44
CA ASN A 700 -5.12 36.95 15.20
C ASN A 700 -5.81 35.79 14.45
N LEU A 701 -6.88 36.08 13.70
CA LEU A 701 -7.53 35.09 12.83
C LEU A 701 -6.59 34.63 11.70
N ASP A 702 -5.80 35.55 11.15
CA ASP A 702 -4.76 35.22 10.16
C ASP A 702 -3.73 34.24 10.74
N ARG A 703 -3.22 34.50 11.95
CA ARG A 703 -2.30 33.60 12.66
C ARG A 703 -2.89 32.22 12.98
N ARG A 704 -4.22 32.15 13.17
CA ARG A 704 -4.96 30.89 13.39
C ARG A 704 -5.27 30.13 12.09
N GLY A 705 -4.86 30.63 10.93
CA GLY A 705 -4.97 29.95 9.63
C GLY A 705 -6.14 30.41 8.74
N PHE A 706 -6.91 31.42 9.14
CA PHE A 706 -8.01 31.98 8.34
C PHE A 706 -7.50 33.02 7.32
N HIS A 707 -6.53 32.59 6.50
CA HIS A 707 -5.80 33.47 5.58
C HIS A 707 -6.69 34.07 4.50
N GLY A 708 -7.63 33.29 3.94
CA GLY A 708 -8.44 33.73 2.80
C GLY A 708 -9.28 34.98 3.06
N MET A 709 -9.90 35.09 4.25
CA MET A 709 -10.61 36.31 4.65
C MET A 709 -9.65 37.51 4.75
N CYS A 710 -8.49 37.30 5.37
CA CYS A 710 -7.48 38.33 5.57
C CYS A 710 -6.91 38.80 4.22
N ASP A 711 -6.64 37.88 3.29
CA ASP A 711 -6.17 38.17 1.95
C ASP A 711 -7.14 39.09 1.19
N LEU A 712 -8.44 38.83 1.29
CA LEU A 712 -9.44 39.70 0.65
C LEU A 712 -9.49 41.07 1.32
N LEU A 713 -9.62 41.12 2.65
CA LEU A 713 -9.82 42.39 3.37
C LEU A 713 -8.60 43.30 3.28
N PHE A 714 -7.39 42.78 3.52
CA PHE A 714 -6.16 43.56 3.43
C PHE A 714 -5.83 43.99 1.99
N SER A 715 -6.21 43.22 0.97
CA SER A 715 -5.98 43.59 -0.44
C SER A 715 -7.04 44.51 -1.04
N SER A 716 -8.20 44.68 -0.39
CA SER A 716 -9.32 45.44 -0.95
C SER A 716 -9.58 46.77 -0.25
N LEU A 717 -9.24 46.88 1.03
CA LEU A 717 -9.52 48.06 1.84
C LEU A 717 -8.26 48.91 2.05
N LYS A 718 -8.28 50.14 1.52
CA LYS A 718 -7.19 51.12 1.74
C LYS A 718 -6.95 51.42 3.22
N SER A 719 -8.00 51.40 4.05
CA SER A 719 -7.89 51.62 5.50
C SER A 719 -7.12 50.53 6.24
N LEU A 720 -7.04 49.33 5.65
CA LEU A 720 -6.33 48.17 6.21
C LEU A 720 -4.96 47.95 5.56
N ALA A 721 -4.65 48.66 4.47
CA ALA A 721 -3.39 48.53 3.76
C ALA A 721 -2.21 48.79 4.71
N GLY A 722 -1.26 47.84 4.76
CA GLY A 722 -0.09 47.93 5.64
C GLY A 722 -0.31 47.59 7.11
N ARG A 723 -1.54 47.25 7.54
CA ARG A 723 -1.86 46.88 8.94
C ARG A 723 -1.85 45.37 9.22
N ARG A 724 -1.47 44.55 8.23
CA ARG A 724 -1.34 43.09 8.39
C ARG A 724 -0.09 42.77 9.19
N GLY A 725 -0.27 42.24 10.39
CA GLY A 725 0.83 41.76 11.23
C GLY A 725 1.41 40.49 10.62
N ARG A 726 2.69 40.51 10.25
CA ARG A 726 3.41 39.30 9.86
C ARG A 726 3.65 38.40 11.07
#